data_AF-A0A2T2VYF9-F1
#
_entry.id   AF-A0A2T2VYF9-F1
#
_cell.length_a   1.000
_cell.length_b   1.000
_cell.length_c   1.000
_cell.angle_alpha   90.00
_cell.angle_beta   90.00
_cell.angle_gamma   90.00
#
_symmetry.space_group_name_H-M   'P 1'
#
loop_
_entity.id
_entity.type
_entity.pdbx_description
1 polymer ?
#
loop_
_entity_poly.entity_id
_entity_poly.type
_entity_poly.pdbx_seq_one_letter_code
_entity_poly.pdbx_strand_id
1 'polypeptide(L)'
;MPLPPILPPVPPPPQLAKVVLVSATDRAHRSVAPGSTAVENQALGAIASTQPIAPGPIDLSQAHLLLPLAQASPPPGAPAGPTEPLNSAPPDPEALESPQPEVPPTSSDPPGIELELDSDTSPTAPLEASPAPPPNEQPETANTIFLRADQQVFEPIRQIVTASGDVLVQFGTGQLAADRLWANLANRYLRAEGNVLFNRNNQIIEGETATYSLLQGAGTITESRGELELSNLEDDFSTLPPSPVAGVPLDYRLQSQPTISQATSPGGIALATGNPQMLLSGEQGTIERLRFEADQVSFDADGWYAEGVRLTNDPFSPPDLEFRANTARLTPINEFQEELFFENPRLVFNQGLSIPLFRNRFVLTQGQLPADALNPLPAGIGIDGRDRDGLFVEAPIPIGGTGPFSVTVAPQFFVSRWLGSSNYNIADPANFGLAARVNGPLGPQTSASGSFNLSGFDLANLSDRLRASFRAQRLVGTHRLNLEYSYRDRLFNGSLGFQDVQNSLGLLLESPNIVLGNTGLNLNYQVSGQYVTANTDRPDLLSPGQPIGLTSLFRFQGTADLSRSFLLWQGQPLPATQTEGLRYSPRPVVPNLVLGLGVRGVGTYYSSDDLRESLEGRISLGGQVGRLQRNTFDYTQFNIGFSRNILGGADSPFLFDRQVDQTVLSGGLIQQIYGPFLAGFQTAVNLDNGRIIDTNLIFEYRRRAYGLLFTYSPNQETGFLGFRISAFDWVGRTAPFDAAPGTPTDAVVQ
;
A
#
# COMPACT_ATOMS: atom_id res chain seq x y z
N MET A 1 45.52 64.82 -16.94
CA MET A 1 46.48 63.78 -16.53
C MET A 1 46.77 64.03 -15.07
N PRO A 2 46.46 63.06 -14.18
CA PRO A 2 47.44 62.01 -13.86
C PRO A 2 47.11 60.63 -14.48
N LEU A 3 47.88 59.61 -14.08
CA LEU A 3 47.75 58.20 -14.46
C LEU A 3 46.86 57.43 -13.47
N PRO A 4 46.18 56.33 -13.89
CA PRO A 4 45.53 55.38 -12.99
C PRO A 4 46.57 54.44 -12.31
N PRO A 5 46.24 53.86 -11.14
CA PRO A 5 47.11 52.91 -10.44
C PRO A 5 47.13 51.51 -11.10
N ILE A 6 48.21 50.77 -10.88
CA ILE A 6 48.41 49.40 -11.37
C ILE A 6 47.86 48.41 -10.32
N LEU A 7 47.03 47.47 -10.75
CA LEU A 7 46.63 46.30 -9.95
C LEU A 7 47.62 45.13 -10.16
N PRO A 8 47.92 44.33 -9.13
CA PRO A 8 48.75 43.13 -9.29
C PRO A 8 48.01 42.03 -10.07
N PRO A 9 48.71 41.15 -10.78
CA PRO A 9 48.09 40.05 -11.53
C PRO A 9 47.49 38.99 -10.59
N VAL A 10 46.34 38.45 -10.99
CA VAL A 10 45.68 37.30 -10.35
C VAL A 10 46.54 36.04 -10.59
N PRO A 11 46.80 35.19 -9.57
CA PRO A 11 47.51 33.93 -9.79
C PRO A 11 46.68 32.96 -10.64
N PRO A 12 47.32 32.11 -11.48
CA PRO A 12 46.59 31.13 -12.28
C PRO A 12 45.96 30.05 -11.40
N PRO A 13 44.84 29.43 -11.84
CA PRO A 13 44.24 28.30 -11.13
C PRO A 13 45.20 27.08 -11.09
N PRO A 14 45.10 26.22 -10.06
CA PRO A 14 45.96 25.04 -9.94
C PRO A 14 45.73 24.07 -11.11
N GLN A 15 46.82 23.50 -11.62
CA GLN A 15 46.78 22.54 -12.73
C GLN A 15 46.42 21.13 -12.25
N LEU A 16 45.58 20.43 -13.02
CA LEU A 16 45.22 19.03 -12.79
C LEU A 16 46.45 18.11 -12.90
N ALA A 17 46.92 17.61 -11.76
CA ALA A 17 48.01 16.63 -11.71
C ALA A 17 47.48 15.22 -12.04
N LYS A 18 47.47 14.85 -13.32
CA LYS A 18 47.12 13.48 -13.75
C LYS A 18 48.27 12.51 -13.46
N VAL A 19 48.24 11.86 -12.29
CA VAL A 19 49.15 10.77 -11.95
C VAL A 19 48.75 9.52 -12.72
N VAL A 20 49.66 8.98 -13.53
CA VAL A 20 49.51 7.68 -14.20
C VAL A 20 50.71 6.82 -13.81
N LEU A 21 50.47 5.69 -13.15
CA LEU A 21 51.51 4.68 -12.94
C LEU A 21 51.58 3.78 -14.17
N VAL A 22 52.70 3.82 -14.88
CA VAL A 22 52.99 2.94 -16.02
C VAL A 22 54.17 2.04 -15.65
N SER A 23 53.97 0.73 -15.71
CA SER A 23 55.04 -0.26 -15.52
C SER A 23 56.07 -0.15 -16.64
N ALA A 24 57.35 0.00 -16.29
CA ALA A 24 58.39 0.32 -17.27
C ALA A 24 58.99 -0.92 -17.96
N THR A 25 58.81 -1.03 -19.27
CA THR A 25 59.73 -1.79 -20.14
C THR A 25 59.91 -1.16 -21.52
N ASP A 26 61.18 -0.86 -21.81
CA ASP A 26 61.83 -0.63 -23.11
C ASP A 26 61.47 0.57 -24.03
N ARG A 27 62.34 0.78 -25.02
CA ARG A 27 62.50 1.98 -25.85
C ARG A 27 62.08 1.75 -27.31
N ALA A 28 61.48 2.78 -27.95
CA ALA A 28 62.07 3.39 -29.17
C ALA A 28 61.30 4.63 -29.72
N HIS A 29 62.09 5.58 -30.23
CA HIS A 29 61.84 6.51 -31.37
C HIS A 29 60.60 7.44 -31.50
N ARG A 30 60.92 8.74 -31.45
CA ARG A 30 60.55 9.83 -32.42
C ARG A 30 59.08 10.24 -32.62
N SER A 31 58.71 11.32 -31.92
CA SER A 31 58.34 12.66 -32.49
C SER A 31 57.49 12.76 -33.77
N VAL A 32 56.36 13.47 -33.68
CA VAL A 32 56.03 14.74 -34.38
C VAL A 32 54.76 15.36 -33.71
N ALA A 33 54.50 16.65 -33.92
CA ALA A 33 53.36 17.42 -33.37
C ALA A 33 52.88 18.44 -34.44
N PRO A 34 51.92 19.34 -34.15
CA PRO A 34 50.70 19.26 -33.34
C PRO A 34 49.42 19.48 -34.22
N GLY A 35 48.22 19.41 -33.64
CA GLY A 35 46.97 19.78 -34.31
C GLY A 35 45.95 20.39 -33.35
N SER A 36 45.44 21.58 -33.66
CA SER A 36 44.51 22.35 -32.82
C SER A 36 43.17 22.58 -33.50
N THR A 37 42.08 22.52 -32.73
CA THR A 37 40.87 23.34 -32.96
C THR A 37 40.12 23.52 -31.64
N ALA A 38 39.32 24.59 -31.54
CA ALA A 38 38.54 24.95 -30.35
C ALA A 38 37.07 25.12 -30.71
N VAL A 39 36.17 25.00 -29.72
CA VAL A 39 34.76 25.37 -29.84
C VAL A 39 34.36 26.25 -28.65
N GLU A 40 34.39 27.55 -28.91
CA GLU A 40 33.41 28.59 -28.55
C GLU A 40 32.38 28.34 -27.42
N ASN A 41 32.32 29.27 -26.46
CA ASN A 41 31.21 29.42 -25.52
C ASN A 41 30.08 30.26 -26.14
N GLN A 42 28.82 29.93 -25.86
CA GLN A 42 27.69 30.87 -25.89
C GLN A 42 26.86 30.73 -24.59
N ALA A 43 26.08 31.77 -24.24
CA ALA A 43 25.68 32.00 -22.85
C ALA A 43 24.19 32.37 -22.66
N LEU A 44 23.69 32.04 -21.47
CA LEU A 44 22.66 32.73 -20.67
C LEU A 44 21.46 33.39 -21.39
N GLY A 45 20.25 32.87 -21.14
CA GLY A 45 19.01 33.57 -21.49
C GLY A 45 17.76 33.06 -20.72
N ALA A 46 16.88 34.01 -20.37
CA ALA A 46 15.51 33.85 -19.86
C ALA A 46 15.29 33.16 -18.49
N ILE A 47 14.83 33.96 -17.52
CA ILE A 47 14.18 33.50 -16.28
C ILE A 47 12.66 33.37 -16.58
N ALA A 48 12.05 32.24 -16.25
CA ALA A 48 10.61 32.02 -16.43
C ALA A 48 9.81 32.35 -15.16
N SER A 49 8.62 32.94 -15.33
CA SER A 49 7.78 33.46 -14.24
C SER A 49 6.79 32.43 -13.67
N THR A 50 6.55 32.49 -12.37
CA THR A 50 5.55 31.69 -11.64
C THR A 50 4.13 31.92 -12.15
N GLN A 51 3.41 30.85 -12.50
CA GLN A 51 1.95 30.86 -12.61
C GLN A 51 1.33 30.11 -11.41
N PRO A 52 0.21 30.58 -10.84
CA PRO A 52 -0.50 29.85 -9.79
C PRO A 52 -1.21 28.63 -10.38
N ILE A 53 -0.99 27.46 -9.78
CA ILE A 53 -1.68 26.22 -10.13
C ILE A 53 -3.16 26.37 -9.78
N ALA A 54 -4.06 26.09 -10.73
CA ALA A 54 -5.49 26.07 -10.47
C ALA A 54 -5.85 24.89 -9.54
N PRO A 55 -6.73 25.06 -8.55
CA PRO A 55 -7.14 23.96 -7.68
C PRO A 55 -7.81 22.85 -8.52
N GLY A 56 -7.36 21.61 -8.31
CA GLY A 56 -7.96 20.43 -8.92
C GLY A 56 -9.39 20.16 -8.43
N PRO A 57 -10.07 19.14 -8.98
CA PRO A 57 -11.39 18.74 -8.52
C PRO A 57 -11.36 18.44 -7.01
N ILE A 58 -12.28 19.06 -6.27
CA ILE A 58 -12.38 18.87 -4.81
C ILE A 58 -12.91 17.47 -4.56
N ASP A 59 -12.08 16.61 -3.97
CA ASP A 59 -12.51 15.31 -3.48
C ASP A 59 -13.45 15.48 -2.26
N LEU A 60 -14.56 14.73 -2.29
CA LEU A 60 -15.60 14.71 -1.26
C LEU A 60 -15.54 13.44 -0.39
N SER A 61 -14.56 12.56 -0.61
CA SER A 61 -14.32 11.29 0.09
C SER A 61 -14.44 11.37 1.62
N GLN A 62 -13.96 12.46 2.23
CA GLN A 62 -13.98 12.66 3.69
C GLN A 62 -15.39 12.65 4.30
N ALA A 63 -16.46 12.78 3.50
CA ALA A 63 -17.84 12.61 3.96
C ALA A 63 -18.24 11.14 4.23
N HIS A 64 -17.48 10.15 3.75
CA HIS A 64 -17.86 8.73 3.82
C HIS A 64 -17.71 8.08 5.20
N LEU A 65 -16.95 8.68 6.13
CA LEU A 65 -16.85 8.19 7.52
C LEU A 65 -18.20 8.23 8.26
N LEU A 66 -19.07 9.18 7.89
CA LEU A 66 -20.42 9.34 8.40
C LEU A 66 -21.39 9.33 7.22
N LEU A 67 -21.61 8.15 6.64
CA LEU A 67 -22.77 7.92 5.76
C LEU A 67 -24.06 7.84 6.58
N PRO A 68 -25.17 8.44 6.12
CA PRO A 68 -26.45 8.32 6.81
C PRO A 68 -26.92 6.86 6.80
N LEU A 69 -27.23 6.30 7.98
CA LEU A 69 -27.81 4.96 8.19
C LEU A 69 -29.26 4.81 7.64
N ALA A 70 -29.66 5.63 6.66
CA ALA A 70 -30.93 5.53 5.96
C ALA A 70 -30.98 4.25 5.11
N GLN A 71 -32.15 3.60 5.02
CA GLN A 71 -32.28 2.22 4.54
C GLN A 71 -31.64 1.96 3.16
N ALA A 72 -30.46 1.33 3.18
CA ALA A 72 -29.94 0.59 2.04
C ALA A 72 -30.65 -0.79 1.95
N SER A 73 -31.94 -0.82 1.62
CA SER A 73 -32.49 -2.00 0.95
C SER A 73 -31.69 -2.17 -0.35
N PRO A 74 -30.93 -3.25 -0.53
CA PRO A 74 -29.83 -3.26 -1.48
C PRO A 74 -30.26 -3.77 -2.86
N PRO A 75 -29.47 -3.50 -3.92
CA PRO A 75 -29.38 -4.47 -5.00
C PRO A 75 -28.94 -5.81 -4.37
N PRO A 76 -29.69 -6.91 -4.56
CA PRO A 76 -29.34 -8.17 -3.94
C PRO A 76 -28.00 -8.67 -4.50
N GLY A 77 -27.10 -9.13 -3.63
CA GLY A 77 -25.72 -9.45 -3.99
C GLY A 77 -24.73 -8.34 -3.64
N ALA A 78 -24.41 -8.18 -2.36
CA ALA A 78 -23.42 -7.20 -1.91
C ALA A 78 -22.64 -7.61 -0.63
N PRO A 79 -21.79 -8.66 -0.67
CA PRO A 79 -20.69 -8.77 0.28
C PRO A 79 -19.66 -7.65 0.00
N ALA A 80 -19.08 -7.09 1.07
CA ALA A 80 -18.14 -5.96 0.96
C ALA A 80 -16.74 -6.41 0.51
N GLY A 81 -16.22 -5.80 -0.56
CA GLY A 81 -14.87 -5.99 -1.10
C GLY A 81 -14.56 -4.94 -2.19
N PRO A 82 -13.30 -4.51 -2.39
CA PRO A 82 -12.96 -3.29 -3.15
C PRO A 82 -12.77 -3.50 -4.67
N THR A 83 -12.67 -2.37 -5.39
CA THR A 83 -12.39 -2.25 -6.84
C THR A 83 -11.32 -1.17 -7.09
N GLU A 84 -10.62 -1.22 -8.25
CA GLU A 84 -9.96 -0.16 -9.07
C GLU A 84 -8.96 -0.89 -10.06
N PRO A 85 -8.20 -0.28 -11.01
CA PRO A 85 -8.74 -0.18 -12.39
C PRO A 85 -7.79 -0.54 -13.58
N LEU A 86 -8.37 -1.19 -14.62
CA LEU A 86 -7.82 -1.40 -16.00
C LEU A 86 -6.51 -2.27 -16.04
N ASN A 87 -5.85 -2.60 -17.17
CA ASN A 87 -6.02 -2.46 -18.64
C ASN A 87 -5.26 -3.65 -19.32
N SER A 88 -5.29 -4.01 -20.62
CA SER A 88 -5.99 -3.54 -21.84
C SER A 88 -6.33 -4.75 -22.76
N ALA A 89 -6.40 -4.61 -24.11
CA ALA A 89 -6.91 -5.65 -25.04
C ALA A 89 -6.66 -5.36 -26.55
N PRO A 90 -7.01 -6.28 -27.49
CA PRO A 90 -6.99 -7.76 -27.50
C PRO A 90 -5.91 -8.20 -28.56
N PRO A 91 -6.13 -8.78 -29.78
CA PRO A 91 -7.11 -9.74 -30.38
C PRO A 91 -6.48 -11.11 -30.80
N ASP A 92 -7.18 -12.08 -31.42
CA ASP A 92 -8.44 -12.80 -31.05
C ASP A 92 -8.44 -14.19 -31.82
N PRO A 93 -9.48 -15.06 -31.91
CA PRO A 93 -9.33 -16.48 -31.51
C PRO A 93 -9.87 -17.58 -32.48
N GLU A 94 -9.68 -18.87 -32.14
CA GLU A 94 -10.53 -20.05 -32.51
C GLU A 94 -9.98 -21.36 -31.86
N ALA A 95 -10.66 -22.52 -31.83
CA ALA A 95 -11.92 -22.86 -31.11
C ALA A 95 -12.12 -24.40 -30.96
N LEU A 96 -12.51 -24.90 -29.76
CA LEU A 96 -13.06 -26.26 -29.45
C LEU A 96 -12.09 -27.46 -29.74
N GLU A 97 -12.30 -28.73 -29.34
CA GLU A 97 -13.36 -29.47 -28.61
C GLU A 97 -12.75 -30.74 -27.90
N SER A 98 -13.51 -31.52 -27.10
CA SER A 98 -13.05 -32.78 -26.45
C SER A 98 -14.20 -33.80 -26.24
N PRO A 99 -13.97 -35.13 -26.38
CA PRO A 99 -14.10 -36.05 -25.23
C PRO A 99 -13.14 -37.29 -25.26
N GLN A 100 -13.33 -38.26 -24.34
CA GLN A 100 -12.34 -39.26 -23.89
C GLN A 100 -12.86 -40.76 -24.00
N PRO A 101 -12.37 -41.82 -23.29
CA PRO A 101 -11.73 -42.98 -23.95
C PRO A 101 -12.34 -44.40 -23.67
N GLU A 102 -11.79 -45.47 -24.29
CA GLU A 102 -11.84 -46.86 -23.75
C GLU A 102 -10.62 -47.73 -24.22
N VAL A 103 -10.43 -48.96 -23.70
CA VAL A 103 -9.09 -49.62 -23.55
C VAL A 103 -9.08 -51.16 -23.96
N PRO A 104 -8.13 -52.05 -23.54
CA PRO A 104 -7.22 -52.89 -24.36
C PRO A 104 -7.67 -54.40 -24.52
N PRO A 105 -6.84 -55.45 -24.84
CA PRO A 105 -5.38 -55.61 -25.09
C PRO A 105 -5.08 -56.46 -26.39
N THR A 106 -4.02 -57.26 -26.67
CA THR A 106 -2.81 -57.88 -26.02
C THR A 106 -1.91 -58.43 -27.18
N SER A 107 -0.62 -58.81 -27.10
CA SER A 107 0.58 -58.44 -26.31
C SER A 107 1.77 -59.40 -26.63
N SER A 108 2.99 -58.90 -26.90
CA SER A 108 4.24 -59.72 -26.95
C SER A 108 5.50 -58.83 -26.85
N ASP A 109 6.62 -59.36 -26.34
CA ASP A 109 7.76 -58.58 -25.77
C ASP A 109 9.14 -59.28 -26.04
N PRO A 110 10.31 -58.87 -25.47
CA PRO A 110 11.40 -58.13 -26.14
C PRO A 110 12.70 -59.00 -26.30
N PRO A 111 13.97 -58.52 -26.48
CA PRO A 111 14.75 -57.54 -25.68
C PRO A 111 15.57 -56.51 -26.52
N GLY A 112 16.51 -55.77 -25.92
CA GLY A 112 17.45 -54.84 -26.63
C GLY A 112 18.93 -55.11 -26.35
N ILE A 113 19.84 -54.21 -26.77
CA ILE A 113 21.21 -53.92 -26.23
C ILE A 113 21.85 -52.72 -26.99
N GLU A 114 22.99 -52.22 -26.49
CA GLU A 114 23.61 -50.89 -26.70
C GLU A 114 24.92 -50.87 -27.54
N LEU A 115 25.36 -49.66 -27.92
CA LEU A 115 26.76 -49.17 -28.13
C LEU A 115 27.59 -49.32 -29.44
N GLU A 116 28.40 -48.25 -29.66
CA GLU A 116 29.75 -48.12 -30.29
C GLU A 116 30.00 -47.78 -31.80
N LEU A 117 31.28 -47.42 -32.06
CA LEU A 117 31.94 -46.64 -33.15
C LEU A 117 32.21 -47.46 -34.46
N ASP A 118 32.82 -47.01 -35.58
CA ASP A 118 33.84 -45.95 -35.82
C ASP A 118 34.01 -45.48 -37.31
N SER A 119 34.74 -44.37 -37.51
CA SER A 119 35.62 -43.88 -38.62
C SER A 119 35.56 -44.37 -40.10
N ASP A 120 35.67 -43.42 -41.06
CA ASP A 120 36.68 -43.43 -42.17
C ASP A 120 36.90 -42.02 -42.84
N THR A 121 37.67 -41.90 -43.94
CA THR A 121 38.63 -40.79 -44.19
C THR A 121 38.48 -39.88 -45.46
N SER A 122 38.87 -38.59 -45.29
CA SER A 122 39.75 -37.67 -46.12
C SER A 122 39.76 -37.69 -47.68
N PRO A 123 40.06 -36.55 -48.40
CA PRO A 123 41.10 -35.55 -48.04
C PRO A 123 40.92 -34.04 -48.39
N THR A 124 41.59 -33.21 -47.58
CA THR A 124 42.46 -32.03 -47.90
C THR A 124 42.65 -31.64 -49.38
N ALA A 125 42.75 -30.37 -49.85
CA ALA A 125 42.53 -28.97 -49.39
C ALA A 125 42.91 -28.04 -50.61
N PRO A 126 43.20 -26.70 -50.53
CA PRO A 126 43.03 -25.66 -49.50
C PRO A 126 42.39 -24.32 -50.02
N LEU A 127 42.37 -23.26 -49.19
CA LEU A 127 42.21 -21.84 -49.57
C LEU A 127 42.88 -20.91 -48.53
N GLU A 128 42.94 -19.61 -48.80
CA GLU A 128 43.89 -18.65 -48.19
C GLU A 128 43.50 -18.10 -46.79
N ALA A 129 44.50 -17.63 -46.04
CA ALA A 129 44.32 -17.04 -44.71
C ALA A 129 44.09 -15.52 -44.75
N SER A 130 43.22 -15.03 -43.85
CA SER A 130 43.11 -13.62 -43.47
C SER A 130 43.31 -13.48 -41.96
N PRO A 131 43.82 -12.33 -41.47
CA PRO A 131 44.26 -12.19 -40.09
C PRO A 131 43.10 -12.15 -39.08
N ALA A 132 43.38 -12.63 -37.87
CA ALA A 132 42.45 -12.55 -36.75
C ALA A 132 42.22 -11.08 -36.31
N PRO A 133 41.03 -10.74 -35.78
CA PRO A 133 40.82 -9.47 -35.10
C PRO A 133 41.73 -9.35 -33.86
N PRO A 134 42.07 -8.13 -33.42
CA PRO A 134 42.86 -7.92 -32.22
C PRO A 134 42.12 -8.43 -30.96
N PRO A 135 42.83 -8.80 -29.88
CA PRO A 135 42.21 -9.14 -28.61
C PRO A 135 41.30 -8.03 -28.11
N ASN A 136 40.18 -8.40 -27.50
CA ASN A 136 39.21 -7.46 -26.96
C ASN A 136 39.78 -6.81 -25.69
N GLU A 137 40.28 -5.57 -25.80
CA GLU A 137 40.73 -4.78 -24.64
C GLU A 137 39.54 -4.51 -23.71
N GLN A 138 39.44 -5.25 -22.60
CA GLN A 138 38.57 -4.87 -21.51
C GLN A 138 39.04 -3.49 -20.98
N PRO A 139 38.13 -2.52 -20.77
CA PRO A 139 38.54 -1.18 -20.38
C PRO A 139 39.13 -1.18 -18.95
N GLU A 140 40.39 -0.77 -18.81
CA GLU A 140 41.10 -0.68 -17.51
C GLU A 140 40.48 0.36 -16.54
N THR A 141 39.41 1.04 -16.93
CA THR A 141 38.67 2.01 -16.11
C THR A 141 38.18 1.43 -14.79
N ALA A 142 37.90 0.11 -14.73
CA ALA A 142 37.42 -0.58 -13.53
C ALA A 142 38.41 -0.56 -12.34
N ASN A 143 39.70 -0.27 -12.56
CA ASN A 143 40.72 -0.20 -11.50
C ASN A 143 41.16 1.24 -11.14
N THR A 144 40.57 2.28 -11.74
CA THR A 144 40.98 3.68 -11.46
C THR A 144 40.20 4.26 -10.28
N ILE A 145 40.92 4.79 -9.29
CA ILE A 145 40.37 5.57 -8.19
C ILE A 145 40.64 7.06 -8.47
N PHE A 146 39.60 7.88 -8.51
CA PHE A 146 39.72 9.33 -8.59
C PHE A 146 39.56 9.93 -7.19
N LEU A 147 40.46 10.84 -6.82
CA LEU A 147 40.47 11.50 -5.51
C LEU A 147 40.60 13.02 -5.68
N ARG A 148 39.58 13.75 -5.23
CA ARG A 148 39.56 15.21 -5.07
C ARG A 148 39.55 15.54 -3.58
N ALA A 149 40.27 16.58 -3.19
CA ALA A 149 40.27 17.20 -1.86
C ALA A 149 41.07 18.53 -1.94
N ASP A 150 40.90 19.41 -0.95
CA ASP A 150 41.71 20.63 -0.81
C ASP A 150 43.18 20.33 -0.50
N GLN A 151 43.43 19.36 0.38
CA GLN A 151 44.76 18.89 0.74
C GLN A 151 44.89 17.38 0.55
N GLN A 152 46.00 16.95 -0.04
CA GLN A 152 46.37 15.54 -0.20
C GLN A 152 47.86 15.35 0.19
N VAL A 153 48.16 14.28 0.91
CA VAL A 153 49.51 13.91 1.37
C VAL A 153 49.72 12.42 1.13
N PHE A 154 50.86 12.03 0.54
CA PHE A 154 51.21 10.63 0.29
C PHE A 154 52.46 10.22 1.08
N GLU A 155 52.38 9.12 1.83
CA GLU A 155 53.51 8.46 2.51
C GLU A 155 54.01 7.27 1.67
N PRO A 156 55.13 7.39 0.91
CA PRO A 156 55.53 6.36 -0.04
C PRO A 156 55.92 5.02 0.58
N ILE A 157 56.40 5.03 1.83
CA ILE A 157 56.89 3.84 2.55
C ILE A 157 55.73 2.91 2.94
N ARG A 158 54.60 3.48 3.39
CA ARG A 158 53.39 2.72 3.76
C ARG A 158 52.35 2.68 2.65
N GLN A 159 52.56 3.44 1.58
CA GLN A 159 51.61 3.64 0.47
C GLN A 159 50.25 4.18 0.94
N ILE A 160 50.26 5.07 1.94
CA ILE A 160 49.05 5.72 2.48
C ILE A 160 48.90 7.09 1.85
N VAL A 161 47.72 7.37 1.29
CA VAL A 161 47.25 8.72 0.95
C VAL A 161 46.34 9.20 2.09
N THR A 162 46.59 10.40 2.60
CA THR A 162 45.69 11.13 3.51
C THR A 162 45.15 12.35 2.78
N ALA A 163 43.84 12.57 2.84
CA ALA A 163 43.18 13.72 2.23
C ALA A 163 42.22 14.40 3.21
N SER A 164 42.03 15.72 3.07
CA SER A 164 41.17 16.52 3.95
C SER A 164 40.68 17.80 3.28
N GLY A 165 39.45 18.21 3.60
CA GLY A 165 38.75 19.34 2.99
C GLY A 165 38.10 18.93 1.67
N ASP A 166 36.77 19.05 1.58
CA ASP A 166 35.92 18.68 0.44
C ASP A 166 36.38 17.39 -0.26
N VAL A 167 36.57 16.32 0.51
CA VAL A 167 37.09 15.06 -0.03
C VAL A 167 35.99 14.36 -0.81
N LEU A 168 36.26 14.03 -2.07
CA LEU A 168 35.40 13.21 -2.93
C LEU A 168 36.24 12.12 -3.60
N VAL A 169 35.85 10.87 -3.37
CA VAL A 169 36.43 9.67 -3.97
C VAL A 169 35.42 9.05 -4.93
N GLN A 170 35.87 8.64 -6.11
CA GLN A 170 35.09 7.83 -7.03
C GLN A 170 35.87 6.57 -7.41
N PHE A 171 35.22 5.41 -7.31
CA PHE A 171 35.82 4.11 -7.59
C PHE A 171 34.79 3.18 -8.26
N GLY A 172 35.03 2.79 -9.52
CA GLY A 172 34.05 2.07 -10.32
C GLY A 172 32.75 2.87 -10.43
N THR A 173 31.64 2.30 -9.96
CA THR A 173 30.31 2.94 -9.87
C THR A 173 30.04 3.64 -8.54
N GLY A 174 30.87 3.43 -7.52
CA GLY A 174 30.68 4.00 -6.17
C GLY A 174 31.27 5.40 -6.01
N GLN A 175 30.66 6.19 -5.13
CA GLN A 175 31.17 7.50 -4.69
C GLN A 175 31.18 7.59 -3.17
N LEU A 176 32.17 8.30 -2.62
CA LEU A 176 32.35 8.53 -1.18
C LEU A 176 32.85 9.95 -0.96
N ALA A 177 32.10 10.77 -0.23
CA ALA A 177 32.54 12.10 0.21
C ALA A 177 32.67 12.18 1.73
N ALA A 178 33.58 13.02 2.24
CA ALA A 178 33.83 13.21 3.67
C ALA A 178 34.71 14.46 3.96
N ASP A 179 34.82 14.83 5.24
CA ASP A 179 35.79 15.85 5.71
C ASP A 179 37.24 15.35 5.62
N ARG A 180 37.45 14.04 5.85
CA ARG A 180 38.78 13.38 5.85
C ARG A 180 38.73 11.97 5.28
N LEU A 181 39.84 11.56 4.67
CA LEU A 181 40.05 10.22 4.12
C LEU A 181 41.48 9.72 4.35
N TRP A 182 41.62 8.43 4.68
CA TRP A 182 42.86 7.67 4.59
C TRP A 182 42.66 6.51 3.62
N ALA A 183 43.48 6.46 2.57
CA ALA A 183 43.48 5.39 1.57
C ALA A 183 44.83 4.67 1.62
N ASN A 184 44.85 3.42 2.06
CA ASN A 184 46.02 2.56 1.98
C ASN A 184 46.00 1.82 0.63
N LEU A 185 46.94 2.16 -0.25
CA LEU A 185 46.99 1.62 -1.61
C LEU A 185 47.55 0.19 -1.66
N ALA A 186 48.31 -0.24 -0.64
CA ALA A 186 48.94 -1.55 -0.60
C ALA A 186 47.93 -2.69 -0.35
N ASN A 187 46.92 -2.45 0.50
CA ASN A 187 45.80 -3.38 0.74
C ASN A 187 44.46 -2.90 0.15
N ARG A 188 44.47 -1.78 -0.59
CA ARG A 188 43.31 -1.09 -1.17
C ARG A 188 42.16 -0.89 -0.17
N TYR A 189 42.47 -0.35 1.00
CA TYR A 189 41.50 -0.07 2.06
C TYR A 189 41.30 1.44 2.22
N LEU A 190 40.04 1.88 2.24
CA LEU A 190 39.62 3.25 2.48
C LEU A 190 39.02 3.38 3.88
N ARG A 191 39.29 4.51 4.55
CA ARG A 191 38.61 4.97 5.78
C ARG A 191 38.26 6.44 5.61
N ALA A 192 37.02 6.81 5.87
CA ALA A 192 36.51 8.18 5.84
C ALA A 192 35.97 8.57 7.22
N GLU A 193 36.13 9.84 7.61
CA GLU A 193 35.64 10.40 8.87
C GLU A 193 35.14 11.83 8.67
N GLY A 194 34.04 12.16 9.34
CA GLY A 194 33.39 13.47 9.30
C GLY A 194 32.49 13.63 8.08
N ASN A 195 31.20 13.92 8.32
CA ASN A 195 30.18 14.17 7.29
C ASN A 195 30.22 13.18 6.12
N VAL A 196 30.28 11.88 6.42
CA VAL A 196 30.52 10.85 5.41
C VAL A 196 29.24 10.62 4.60
N LEU A 197 29.39 10.61 3.28
CA LEU A 197 28.32 10.42 2.30
C LEU A 197 28.74 9.33 1.32
N PHE A 198 28.15 8.15 1.44
CA PHE A 198 28.38 7.02 0.56
C PHE A 198 27.24 6.89 -0.45
N ASN A 199 27.57 6.63 -1.72
CA ASN A 199 26.60 6.31 -2.77
C ASN A 199 27.02 5.05 -3.50
N ARG A 200 26.09 4.09 -3.51
CA ARG A 200 26.15 2.85 -4.28
C ARG A 200 24.79 2.67 -4.94
N ASN A 201 24.78 2.35 -6.23
CA ASN A 201 23.57 2.10 -7.03
C ASN A 201 22.49 3.22 -6.99
N ASN A 202 22.87 4.47 -6.67
CA ASN A 202 21.99 5.63 -6.44
C ASN A 202 21.34 5.72 -5.04
N GLN A 203 21.41 4.67 -4.22
CA GLN A 203 21.16 4.76 -2.77
C GLN A 203 22.24 5.62 -2.09
N ILE A 204 21.81 6.66 -1.36
CA ILE A 204 22.68 7.52 -0.55
C ILE A 204 22.59 7.08 0.91
N ILE A 205 23.73 6.94 1.58
CA ILE A 205 23.85 6.68 3.02
C ILE A 205 24.77 7.74 3.63
N GLU A 206 24.28 8.47 4.63
CA GLU A 206 25.07 9.39 5.43
C GLU A 206 25.58 8.70 6.70
N GLY A 207 26.73 9.12 7.25
CA GLY A 207 27.26 8.61 8.54
C GLY A 207 28.42 9.42 9.11
N GLU A 208 28.91 9.05 10.30
CA GLU A 208 30.07 9.72 10.94
C GLU A 208 31.40 9.17 10.42
N THR A 209 31.50 7.85 10.28
CA THR A 209 32.70 7.17 9.74
C THR A 209 32.29 6.09 8.74
N ALA A 210 33.13 5.82 7.76
CA ALA A 210 32.97 4.67 6.89
C ALA A 210 34.31 3.99 6.59
N THR A 211 34.29 2.69 6.32
CA THR A 211 35.44 1.94 5.82
C THR A 211 35.04 1.08 4.63
N TYR A 212 35.95 0.90 3.67
CA TYR A 212 35.65 0.17 2.43
C TYR A 212 36.88 -0.57 1.89
N SER A 213 36.67 -1.84 1.55
CA SER A 213 37.68 -2.76 1.02
C SER A 213 37.47 -2.96 -0.48
N LEU A 214 38.26 -2.25 -1.29
CA LEU A 214 38.21 -2.30 -2.76
C LEU A 214 38.57 -3.69 -3.33
N LEU A 215 39.17 -4.58 -2.53
CA LEU A 215 39.46 -5.97 -2.89
C LEU A 215 38.28 -6.92 -2.67
N GLN A 216 37.33 -6.55 -1.79
CA GLN A 216 36.22 -7.42 -1.36
C GLN A 216 34.84 -6.88 -1.77
N GLY A 217 34.74 -5.61 -2.21
CA GLY A 217 33.46 -4.93 -2.43
C GLY A 217 32.69 -4.63 -1.14
N ALA A 218 33.33 -4.86 0.01
CA ALA A 218 32.74 -4.86 1.34
C ALA A 218 33.08 -3.58 2.11
N GLY A 219 32.19 -3.16 3.01
CA GLY A 219 32.39 -1.95 3.80
C GLY A 219 31.52 -1.87 5.06
N THR A 220 31.79 -0.84 5.85
CA THR A 220 31.07 -0.49 7.08
C THR A 220 30.82 1.01 7.12
N ILE A 221 29.69 1.44 7.70
CA ILE A 221 29.33 2.84 7.95
C ILE A 221 28.77 2.91 9.38
N THR A 222 29.13 3.93 10.17
CA THR A 222 28.70 4.10 11.57
C THR A 222 27.84 5.36 11.74
N GLU A 223 26.90 5.32 12.67
CA GLU A 223 25.87 6.37 12.86
C GLU A 223 25.12 6.65 11.53
N SER A 224 24.71 5.56 10.88
CA SER A 224 24.22 5.55 9.51
C SER A 224 22.79 6.07 9.41
N ARG A 225 22.48 6.88 8.41
CA ARG A 225 21.10 7.28 8.08
C ARG A 225 20.87 7.46 6.58
N GLY A 226 19.62 7.42 6.15
CA GLY A 226 19.25 7.67 4.77
C GLY A 226 17.76 7.51 4.51
N GLU A 227 17.38 7.61 3.24
CA GLU A 227 16.01 7.41 2.75
C GLU A 227 16.00 6.25 1.74
N LEU A 228 14.96 5.41 1.79
CA LEU A 228 14.80 4.20 0.97
C LEU A 228 13.52 4.33 0.15
N GLU A 229 13.57 4.01 -1.15
CA GLU A 229 12.38 3.97 -2.01
C GLU A 229 12.05 2.50 -2.34
N LEU A 230 11.00 1.98 -1.72
CA LEU A 230 10.64 0.55 -1.76
C LEU A 230 10.35 0.03 -3.17
N SER A 231 10.05 0.92 -4.12
CA SER A 231 9.87 0.63 -5.54
C SER A 231 11.16 0.31 -6.29
N ASN A 232 12.31 0.80 -5.81
CA ASN A 232 13.62 0.69 -6.46
C ASN A 232 14.59 -0.23 -5.69
N LEU A 233 14.11 -0.84 -4.60
CA LEU A 233 14.93 -1.48 -3.57
C LEU A 233 15.81 -2.64 -4.10
N GLU A 234 15.35 -3.32 -5.16
CA GLU A 234 16.09 -4.34 -5.90
C GLU A 234 17.33 -3.77 -6.63
N ASP A 235 17.21 -2.60 -7.28
CA ASP A 235 18.32 -1.90 -7.94
C ASP A 235 19.26 -1.28 -6.89
N ASP A 236 18.70 -0.57 -5.90
CA ASP A 236 19.42 0.17 -4.86
C ASP A 236 20.37 -0.73 -4.04
N PHE A 237 19.95 -1.97 -3.71
CA PHE A 237 20.77 -2.91 -2.93
C PHE A 237 21.52 -3.96 -3.76
N SER A 238 21.31 -4.00 -5.08
CA SER A 238 21.87 -5.02 -5.98
C SER A 238 23.38 -5.23 -5.84
N THR A 239 23.79 -6.50 -5.89
CA THR A 239 25.21 -6.89 -6.00
C THR A 239 25.75 -6.80 -7.43
N LEU A 240 24.88 -6.61 -8.43
CA LEU A 240 25.26 -6.43 -9.83
C LEU A 240 25.81 -5.00 -10.09
N PRO A 241 26.76 -4.81 -11.02
CA PRO A 241 27.27 -3.48 -11.35
C PRO A 241 26.21 -2.66 -12.11
N PRO A 242 25.79 -1.48 -11.61
CA PRO A 242 24.74 -0.69 -12.24
C PRO A 242 25.19 -0.05 -13.55
N SER A 243 24.23 0.27 -14.43
CA SER A 243 24.51 1.03 -15.66
C SER A 243 25.05 2.44 -15.33
N PRO A 244 26.10 2.92 -16.02
CA PRO A 244 26.79 4.15 -15.62
C PRO A 244 26.00 5.42 -15.97
N VAL A 245 25.15 5.87 -15.03
CA VAL A 245 24.51 7.19 -15.09
C VAL A 245 25.55 8.29 -14.79
N ALA A 246 25.63 9.31 -15.65
CA ALA A 246 26.55 10.44 -15.48
C ALA A 246 26.07 11.37 -14.34
N GLY A 247 26.48 11.06 -13.11
CA GLY A 247 26.05 11.76 -11.91
C GLY A 247 26.69 13.13 -11.70
N VAL A 248 25.86 14.12 -11.34
CA VAL A 248 26.29 15.34 -10.64
C VAL A 248 26.89 14.94 -9.28
N PRO A 249 27.98 15.58 -8.79
CA PRO A 249 28.62 15.23 -7.52
C PRO A 249 27.67 15.25 -6.32
N LEU A 250 27.88 14.32 -5.37
CA LEU A 250 27.09 14.14 -4.15
C LEU A 250 26.99 15.41 -3.30
N ASP A 251 28.15 16.03 -3.08
CA ASP A 251 28.34 17.31 -2.40
C ASP A 251 27.35 18.37 -2.91
N TYR A 252 27.21 18.48 -4.23
CA TYR A 252 26.32 19.46 -4.86
C TYR A 252 24.83 19.12 -4.71
N ARG A 253 24.47 17.83 -4.65
CA ARG A 253 23.07 17.39 -4.46
C ARG A 253 22.56 17.68 -3.05
N LEU A 254 23.40 17.47 -2.03
CA LEU A 254 23.00 17.57 -0.63
C LEU A 254 23.13 18.98 -0.05
N GLN A 255 24.14 19.76 -0.46
CA GLN A 255 24.26 21.18 -0.05
C GLN A 255 23.14 22.09 -0.61
N SER A 256 22.36 21.61 -1.58
CA SER A 256 21.30 22.39 -2.25
C SER A 256 19.87 21.89 -1.99
N GLN A 257 19.68 20.81 -1.24
CA GLN A 257 18.36 20.35 -0.81
C GLN A 257 17.85 21.20 0.35
N PRO A 258 16.67 21.84 0.25
CA PRO A 258 16.09 22.58 1.36
C PRO A 258 15.61 21.64 2.47
N THR A 259 15.40 22.19 3.66
CA THR A 259 14.56 21.59 4.71
C THR A 259 13.20 21.17 4.17
N ILE A 260 12.61 20.08 4.71
CA ILE A 260 11.28 19.56 4.37
C ILE A 260 10.29 20.72 4.16
N SER A 261 9.97 20.96 2.89
CA SER A 261 9.19 22.12 2.45
C SER A 261 7.73 21.76 2.17
N GLN A 262 7.50 20.50 1.80
CA GLN A 262 6.20 19.89 1.57
C GLN A 262 6.24 18.46 2.08
N ALA A 263 5.21 18.07 2.82
CA ALA A 263 4.90 16.68 3.16
C ALA A 263 3.47 16.39 2.71
N THR A 264 3.29 15.35 1.91
CA THR A 264 2.01 14.87 1.42
C THR A 264 1.75 13.47 1.96
N SER A 265 0.51 12.97 1.86
CA SER A 265 0.17 11.61 2.25
C SER A 265 -0.63 10.97 1.12
N PRO A 266 -0.09 10.00 0.36
CA PRO A 266 -0.82 9.38 -0.75
C PRO A 266 -1.98 8.50 -0.30
N GLY A 267 -2.03 8.11 0.99
CA GLY A 267 -3.09 7.29 1.58
C GLY A 267 -2.56 6.53 2.78
N GLY A 268 -2.86 5.24 2.87
CA GLY A 268 -2.17 4.35 3.80
C GLY A 268 -2.62 2.89 3.73
N ILE A 269 -2.02 2.10 4.62
CA ILE A 269 -2.33 0.68 4.84
C ILE A 269 -3.20 0.57 6.09
N ALA A 270 -4.30 -0.18 6.03
CA ALA A 270 -5.15 -0.45 7.17
C ALA A 270 -5.45 -1.95 7.33
N LEU A 271 -5.49 -2.36 8.60
CA LEU A 271 -5.60 -3.73 9.07
C LEU A 271 -6.80 -3.81 10.01
N ALA A 272 -7.80 -4.61 9.65
CA ALA A 272 -9.02 -4.78 10.43
C ALA A 272 -9.65 -6.15 10.14
N THR A 273 -10.37 -6.69 11.12
CA THR A 273 -11.22 -7.89 10.93
C THR A 273 -12.44 -7.61 10.04
N GLY A 274 -12.94 -6.37 10.11
CA GLY A 274 -13.98 -5.84 9.22
C GLY A 274 -13.43 -5.27 7.91
N ASN A 275 -14.06 -4.21 7.39
CA ASN A 275 -13.63 -3.53 6.17
C ASN A 275 -12.54 -2.48 6.47
N PRO A 276 -11.28 -2.65 6.03
CA PRO A 276 -10.20 -1.71 6.33
C PRO A 276 -10.39 -0.33 5.67
N GLN A 277 -11.23 -0.22 4.62
CA GLN A 277 -11.51 1.05 3.94
C GLN A 277 -12.10 2.12 4.90
N MET A 278 -12.80 1.68 5.96
CA MET A 278 -13.33 2.60 6.98
C MET A 278 -12.24 3.34 7.76
N LEU A 279 -11.02 2.79 7.88
CA LEU A 279 -9.89 3.46 8.52
C LEU A 279 -9.13 4.39 7.56
N LEU A 280 -9.25 4.15 6.26
CA LEU A 280 -8.54 4.89 5.21
C LEU A 280 -9.35 6.09 4.70
N SER A 281 -10.60 6.27 5.15
CA SER A 281 -11.51 7.30 4.65
C SER A 281 -11.74 7.25 3.13
N GLY A 282 -11.50 6.08 2.50
CA GLY A 282 -11.51 5.87 1.06
C GLY A 282 -10.13 5.87 0.38
N GLU A 283 -9.07 6.30 1.08
CA GLU A 283 -7.75 6.56 0.47
C GLU A 283 -6.74 5.42 0.72
N GLN A 284 -6.82 4.39 -0.13
CA GLN A 284 -5.77 3.36 -0.21
C GLN A 284 -4.47 3.97 -0.73
N GLY A 285 -3.36 3.67 -0.05
CA GLY A 285 -2.03 4.09 -0.49
C GLY A 285 -0.97 3.12 -0.02
N THR A 286 -0.07 2.77 -0.94
CA THR A 286 1.19 2.09 -0.66
C THR A 286 2.09 2.94 0.23
N ILE A 287 2.92 2.30 1.05
CA ILE A 287 4.09 2.97 1.63
C ILE A 287 5.20 2.79 0.59
N GLU A 288 5.76 3.91 0.12
CA GLU A 288 6.73 3.91 -0.99
C GLU A 288 8.09 4.43 -0.53
N ARG A 289 8.13 5.50 0.28
CA ARG A 289 9.37 5.97 0.92
C ARG A 289 9.42 5.64 2.41
N LEU A 290 10.60 5.19 2.85
CA LEU A 290 11.01 5.10 4.24
C LEU A 290 12.23 6.00 4.48
N ARG A 291 12.51 6.31 5.73
CA ARG A 291 13.82 6.76 6.20
C ARG A 291 14.32 5.87 7.32
N PHE A 292 15.64 5.75 7.44
CA PHE A 292 16.29 4.85 8.38
C PHE A 292 17.40 5.53 9.19
N GLU A 293 17.66 4.98 10.37
CA GLU A 293 18.87 5.18 11.15
C GLU A 293 19.40 3.82 11.63
N ALA A 294 20.70 3.66 11.80
CA ALA A 294 21.33 2.43 12.30
C ALA A 294 22.72 2.73 12.88
N ASP A 295 23.00 2.22 14.09
CA ASP A 295 24.28 2.34 14.80
C ASP A 295 25.46 1.97 13.89
N GLN A 296 25.30 0.87 13.14
CA GLN A 296 26.23 0.43 12.10
C GLN A 296 25.48 -0.19 10.91
N VAL A 297 25.88 0.13 9.68
CA VAL A 297 25.53 -0.60 8.46
C VAL A 297 26.80 -1.23 7.90
N SER A 298 26.69 -2.44 7.36
CA SER A 298 27.76 -3.15 6.68
C SER A 298 27.23 -3.96 5.50
N PHE A 299 28.08 -4.19 4.52
CA PHE A 299 27.73 -4.91 3.29
C PHE A 299 28.95 -5.61 2.73
N ASP A 300 28.71 -6.68 1.98
CA ASP A 300 29.74 -7.46 1.29
C ASP A 300 29.19 -8.06 -0.03
N ALA A 301 29.54 -9.32 -0.34
CA ALA A 301 29.03 -10.06 -1.49
C ALA A 301 27.86 -11.00 -1.13
N ASP A 302 27.70 -11.33 0.16
CA ASP A 302 26.63 -12.20 0.68
C ASP A 302 25.38 -11.38 1.07
N GLY A 303 25.50 -10.06 1.23
CA GLY A 303 24.35 -9.15 1.33
C GLY A 303 24.62 -7.88 2.14
N TRP A 304 23.59 -7.43 2.86
CA TRP A 304 23.63 -6.27 3.77
C TRP A 304 23.26 -6.69 5.19
N TYR A 305 23.93 -6.10 6.18
CA TYR A 305 23.71 -6.32 7.60
C TYR A 305 23.81 -5.00 8.37
N ALA A 306 22.87 -4.73 9.27
CA ALA A 306 22.83 -3.50 10.06
C ALA A 306 22.43 -3.74 11.51
N GLU A 307 22.96 -2.93 12.42
CA GLU A 307 22.74 -2.99 13.88
C GLU A 307 22.01 -1.72 14.36
N GLY A 308 21.21 -1.85 15.43
CA GLY A 308 20.46 -0.73 16.02
C GLY A 308 19.29 -0.20 15.16
N VAL A 309 18.93 -0.91 14.08
CA VAL A 309 18.07 -0.40 13.00
C VAL A 309 16.75 0.21 13.46
N ARG A 310 16.52 1.46 13.04
CA ARG A 310 15.31 2.27 13.19
C ARG A 310 14.77 2.60 11.79
N LEU A 311 13.48 2.46 11.59
CA LEU A 311 12.80 2.68 10.31
C LEU A 311 11.49 3.45 10.52
N THR A 312 11.20 4.46 9.70
CA THR A 312 9.92 5.16 9.73
C THR A 312 9.52 5.69 8.36
N ASN A 313 8.22 5.85 8.13
CA ASN A 313 7.66 6.57 6.99
C ASN A 313 7.14 7.97 7.38
N ASP A 314 7.36 8.40 8.62
CA ASP A 314 6.99 9.73 9.11
C ASP A 314 8.14 10.72 8.82
N PRO A 315 7.95 11.75 7.97
CA PRO A 315 9.02 12.67 7.61
C PRO A 315 9.50 13.56 8.78
N PHE A 316 8.71 13.70 9.85
CA PHE A 316 9.03 14.64 10.94
C PHE A 316 9.62 13.96 12.17
N SER A 317 10.67 14.56 12.73
CA SER A 317 11.29 14.11 13.98
C SER A 317 10.77 14.89 15.20
N PRO A 318 10.53 14.24 16.35
CA PRO A 318 10.57 12.80 16.54
C PRO A 318 9.35 12.09 15.90
N PRO A 319 9.53 10.90 15.31
CA PRO A 319 8.46 10.22 14.58
C PRO A 319 7.34 9.69 15.50
N ASP A 320 6.09 9.80 15.05
CA ASP A 320 4.89 9.30 15.75
C ASP A 320 4.82 7.75 15.72
N LEU A 321 5.38 7.11 14.69
CA LEU A 321 5.51 5.66 14.54
C LEU A 321 6.92 5.31 14.05
N GLU A 322 7.53 4.30 14.64
CA GLU A 322 8.87 3.86 14.28
C GLU A 322 8.99 2.34 14.43
N PHE A 323 9.46 1.64 13.42
CA PHE A 323 9.89 0.24 13.52
C PHE A 323 11.33 0.22 14.05
N ARG A 324 11.63 -0.66 15.00
CA ARG A 324 13.00 -0.92 15.48
C ARG A 324 13.31 -2.40 15.42
N ALA A 325 14.56 -2.74 15.17
CA ALA A 325 15.13 -4.06 15.38
C ALA A 325 16.43 -3.95 16.20
N ASN A 326 16.98 -5.06 16.64
CA ASN A 326 18.34 -5.10 17.19
C ASN A 326 19.36 -5.25 16.05
N THR A 327 19.06 -6.14 15.11
CA THR A 327 19.82 -6.36 13.88
C THR A 327 18.84 -6.50 12.71
N ALA A 328 19.30 -6.16 11.50
CA ALA A 328 18.63 -6.47 10.24
C ALA A 328 19.63 -7.13 9.29
N ARG A 329 19.16 -8.08 8.48
CA ARG A 329 19.95 -8.73 7.44
C ARG A 329 19.13 -8.90 6.17
N LEU A 330 19.67 -8.45 5.04
CA LEU A 330 19.15 -8.68 3.71
C LEU A 330 20.11 -9.62 2.96
N THR A 331 19.62 -10.76 2.48
CA THR A 331 20.40 -11.77 1.74
C THR A 331 19.66 -12.21 0.49
N PRO A 332 20.28 -12.21 -0.69
CA PRO A 332 19.64 -12.70 -1.92
C PRO A 332 19.40 -14.22 -1.83
N ILE A 333 18.21 -14.65 -2.29
CA ILE A 333 17.84 -16.06 -2.45
C ILE A 333 18.07 -16.49 -3.89
N ASN A 334 17.71 -15.63 -4.84
CA ASN A 334 17.89 -15.78 -6.29
C ASN A 334 17.78 -14.39 -6.96
N GLU A 335 17.88 -14.36 -8.30
CA GLU A 335 17.90 -13.13 -9.12
C GLU A 335 16.68 -12.20 -8.97
N PHE A 336 15.57 -12.65 -8.35
CA PHE A 336 14.34 -11.86 -8.18
C PHE A 336 13.78 -11.87 -6.75
N GLN A 337 14.47 -12.51 -5.80
CA GLN A 337 13.97 -12.71 -4.43
C GLN A 337 15.08 -12.57 -3.39
N GLU A 338 14.75 -11.86 -2.32
CA GLU A 338 15.64 -11.61 -1.18
C GLU A 338 14.97 -12.00 0.13
N GLU A 339 15.74 -12.51 1.07
CA GLU A 339 15.30 -12.70 2.45
C GLU A 339 15.70 -11.49 3.29
N LEU A 340 14.70 -10.83 3.88
CA LEU A 340 14.87 -9.77 4.87
C LEU A 340 14.52 -10.33 6.26
N PHE A 341 15.53 -10.43 7.12
CA PHE A 341 15.44 -10.90 8.50
C PHE A 341 15.70 -9.77 9.49
N PHE A 342 14.96 -9.75 10.60
CA PHE A 342 15.14 -8.82 11.71
C PHE A 342 15.24 -9.55 13.05
N GLU A 343 16.11 -9.11 13.94
CA GLU A 343 16.15 -9.60 15.31
C GLU A 343 15.38 -8.67 16.26
N ASN A 344 14.52 -9.24 17.11
CA ASN A 344 13.69 -8.50 18.07
C ASN A 344 12.93 -7.28 17.46
N PRO A 345 12.23 -7.45 16.31
CA PRO A 345 11.49 -6.38 15.67
C PRO A 345 10.33 -5.89 16.54
N ARG A 346 10.09 -4.58 16.55
CA ARG A 346 9.09 -3.91 17.40
C ARG A 346 8.61 -2.60 16.79
N LEU A 347 7.33 -2.26 16.98
CA LEU A 347 6.78 -0.93 16.64
C LEU A 347 6.71 -0.05 17.89
N VAL A 348 7.29 1.14 17.78
CA VAL A 348 7.36 2.17 18.83
C VAL A 348 6.46 3.34 18.45
N PHE A 349 5.55 3.70 19.36
CA PHE A 349 4.52 4.71 19.16
C PHE A 349 4.81 5.94 20.02
N ASN A 350 4.97 7.11 19.37
CA ASN A 350 5.32 8.40 19.98
C ASN A 350 6.55 8.30 20.92
N GLN A 351 7.57 7.52 20.55
CA GLN A 351 8.78 7.29 21.35
C GLN A 351 8.56 6.63 22.73
N GLY A 352 7.35 6.14 23.05
CA GLY A 352 6.99 5.68 24.40
C GLY A 352 6.50 4.24 24.49
N LEU A 353 5.42 3.89 23.79
CA LEU A 353 4.85 2.54 23.81
C LEU A 353 5.57 1.67 22.78
N SER A 354 6.14 0.53 23.18
CA SER A 354 6.77 -0.45 22.28
C SER A 354 5.98 -1.75 22.25
N ILE A 355 5.62 -2.23 21.06
CA ILE A 355 4.91 -3.50 20.83
C ILE A 355 5.83 -4.41 20.00
N PRO A 356 6.19 -5.62 20.47
CA PRO A 356 7.02 -6.55 19.70
C PRO A 356 6.24 -7.14 18.52
N LEU A 357 6.95 -7.40 17.42
CA LEU A 357 6.42 -8.05 16.22
C LEU A 357 6.73 -9.55 16.24
N PHE A 358 5.72 -10.37 15.98
CA PHE A 358 5.86 -11.84 15.96
C PHE A 358 6.44 -12.37 14.65
N ARG A 359 6.41 -11.58 13.58
CA ARG A 359 6.99 -11.91 12.27
C ARG A 359 8.30 -11.16 12.10
N ASN A 360 9.36 -11.91 11.81
CA ASN A 360 10.73 -11.42 11.80
C ASN A 360 11.53 -11.83 10.55
N ARG A 361 10.91 -12.58 9.64
CA ARG A 361 11.43 -12.95 8.33
C ARG A 361 10.40 -12.60 7.27
N PHE A 362 10.86 -11.92 6.22
CA PHE A 362 10.09 -11.54 5.04
C PHE A 362 10.84 -12.01 3.80
N VAL A 363 10.11 -12.37 2.76
CA VAL A 363 10.69 -12.59 1.43
C VAL A 363 10.23 -11.43 0.58
N LEU A 364 11.18 -10.64 0.08
CA LEU A 364 10.94 -9.63 -0.93
C LEU A 364 10.90 -10.33 -2.28
N THR A 365 10.01 -9.91 -3.16
CA THR A 365 10.02 -10.32 -4.57
C THR A 365 9.99 -9.03 -5.38
N GLN A 366 11.05 -8.80 -6.17
CA GLN A 366 11.29 -7.53 -6.88
C GLN A 366 11.22 -6.30 -5.95
N GLY A 367 11.97 -6.34 -4.83
CA GLY A 367 12.01 -5.29 -3.79
C GLY A 367 10.73 -5.14 -2.94
N GLN A 368 9.58 -5.64 -3.39
CA GLN A 368 8.29 -5.35 -2.75
C GLN A 368 8.10 -6.07 -1.41
N LEU A 369 7.76 -5.30 -0.38
CA LEU A 369 7.28 -5.82 0.91
C LEU A 369 5.84 -6.32 0.80
N PRO A 370 5.50 -7.49 1.37
CA PRO A 370 4.11 -7.94 1.51
C PRO A 370 3.23 -6.91 2.22
N ALA A 371 1.98 -6.72 1.77
CA ALA A 371 1.06 -5.72 2.31
C ALA A 371 0.70 -5.92 3.80
N ASP A 372 0.94 -7.11 4.35
CA ASP A 372 0.77 -7.46 5.77
C ASP A 372 2.07 -7.38 6.59
N ALA A 373 3.22 -7.04 5.98
CA ALA A 373 4.53 -7.14 6.61
C ALA A 373 4.71 -6.24 7.85
N LEU A 374 4.07 -5.07 7.86
CA LEU A 374 4.16 -4.09 8.94
C LEU A 374 3.01 -4.18 9.96
N ASN A 375 2.29 -5.31 10.01
CA ASN A 375 1.15 -5.49 10.90
C ASN A 375 1.58 -5.68 12.38
N PRO A 376 1.22 -4.77 13.32
CA PRO A 376 1.51 -4.92 14.75
C PRO A 376 0.81 -6.10 15.43
N LEU A 377 -0.31 -6.58 14.87
CA LEU A 377 -1.19 -7.52 15.53
C LEU A 377 -1.10 -8.90 14.86
N PRO A 378 -0.68 -9.98 15.56
CA PRO A 378 -0.64 -11.33 14.98
C PRO A 378 -2.05 -11.87 14.68
N ALA A 379 -3.09 -11.20 15.18
CA ALA A 379 -4.48 -11.52 14.96
C ALA A 379 -5.36 -10.25 15.00
N GLY A 380 -6.37 -10.19 14.14
CA GLY A 380 -7.45 -9.21 14.20
C GLY A 380 -8.42 -9.50 15.34
N ILE A 381 -9.15 -8.48 15.80
CA ILE A 381 -10.13 -8.57 16.89
C ILE A 381 -11.47 -8.05 16.39
N GLY A 382 -12.51 -8.87 16.52
CA GLY A 382 -13.87 -8.57 16.10
C GLY A 382 -14.91 -8.92 17.16
N ILE A 383 -16.13 -8.42 16.97
CA ILE A 383 -17.31 -8.73 17.76
C ILE A 383 -18.43 -9.12 16.79
N ASP A 384 -19.09 -10.24 17.04
CA ASP A 384 -20.21 -10.76 16.26
C ASP A 384 -21.10 -11.63 17.17
N GLY A 385 -22.14 -11.03 17.75
CA GLY A 385 -23.06 -11.72 18.65
C GLY A 385 -23.81 -12.89 18.00
N ARG A 386 -24.25 -12.72 16.74
CA ARG A 386 -25.17 -13.67 16.09
C ARG A 386 -24.54 -14.98 15.61
N ASP A 387 -23.31 -14.94 15.09
CA ASP A 387 -22.63 -16.16 14.59
C ASP A 387 -21.47 -16.62 15.49
N ARG A 388 -20.91 -15.74 16.34
CA ARG A 388 -19.69 -16.00 17.15
C ARG A 388 -19.87 -15.79 18.65
N ASP A 389 -21.09 -15.51 19.10
CA ASP A 389 -21.47 -15.22 20.49
C ASP A 389 -20.73 -14.03 21.12
N GLY A 390 -20.20 -13.11 20.30
CA GLY A 390 -19.54 -11.89 20.75
C GLY A 390 -18.08 -11.77 20.31
N LEU A 391 -17.17 -11.58 21.27
CA LEU A 391 -15.76 -11.29 21.02
C LEU A 391 -15.03 -12.49 20.41
N PHE A 392 -14.30 -12.25 19.32
CA PHE A 392 -13.45 -13.22 18.66
C PHE A 392 -12.12 -12.64 18.22
N VAL A 393 -11.15 -13.54 18.02
CA VAL A 393 -9.81 -13.25 17.55
C VAL A 393 -9.55 -14.10 16.31
N GLU A 394 -8.95 -13.54 15.26
CA GLU A 394 -8.65 -14.25 14.00
C GLU A 394 -7.23 -13.98 13.51
N ALA A 395 -6.51 -15.01 13.07
CA ALA A 395 -5.14 -14.89 12.59
C ALA A 395 -5.09 -15.03 11.05
N PRO A 396 -5.21 -13.94 10.26
CA PRO A 396 -5.18 -14.04 8.81
C PRO A 396 -3.80 -14.47 8.30
N ILE A 397 -3.74 -15.63 7.67
CA ILE A 397 -2.54 -16.19 7.03
C ILE A 397 -2.72 -16.07 5.51
N PRO A 398 -1.94 -15.22 4.81
CA PRO A 398 -1.88 -15.27 3.36
C PRO A 398 -1.18 -16.57 2.94
N ILE A 399 -1.90 -17.42 2.21
CA ILE A 399 -1.34 -18.60 1.56
C ILE A 399 -0.83 -18.12 0.20
N GLY A 400 0.49 -18.15 0.01
CA GLY A 400 1.18 -17.59 -1.15
C GLY A 400 0.57 -18.04 -2.49
N GLY A 401 0.41 -17.10 -3.41
CA GLY A 401 -0.42 -17.28 -4.60
C GLY A 401 0.11 -18.32 -5.58
N THR A 402 -0.67 -19.38 -5.82
CA THR A 402 -0.50 -20.26 -6.98
C THR A 402 -1.03 -19.56 -8.23
N GLY A 403 -0.23 -18.65 -8.77
CA GLY A 403 -0.59 -17.82 -9.92
C GLY A 403 -1.37 -16.55 -9.50
N PRO A 404 -2.35 -16.09 -10.30
CA PRO A 404 -2.97 -14.77 -10.11
C PRO A 404 -3.91 -14.65 -8.90
N PHE A 405 -4.13 -15.72 -8.13
CA PHE A 405 -5.06 -15.71 -7.00
C PHE A 405 -4.35 -15.49 -5.67
N SER A 406 -4.76 -14.42 -4.98
CA SER A 406 -4.51 -14.27 -3.55
C SER A 406 -5.49 -15.14 -2.77
N VAL A 407 -4.97 -15.92 -1.82
CA VAL A 407 -5.74 -16.75 -0.90
C VAL A 407 -5.35 -16.37 0.51
N THR A 408 -6.32 -15.98 1.34
CA THR A 408 -6.11 -15.72 2.77
C THR A 408 -7.00 -16.62 3.60
N VAL A 409 -6.41 -17.34 4.55
CA VAL A 409 -7.13 -18.22 5.47
C VAL A 409 -6.89 -17.73 6.89
N ALA A 410 -7.96 -17.45 7.62
CA ALA A 410 -7.93 -16.95 8.99
C ALA A 410 -8.61 -17.96 9.93
N PRO A 411 -7.84 -18.79 10.66
CA PRO A 411 -8.34 -19.50 11.83
C PRO A 411 -8.89 -18.50 12.86
N GLN A 412 -10.05 -18.81 13.43
CA GLN A 412 -10.75 -17.96 14.39
C GLN A 412 -10.90 -18.67 15.74
N PHE A 413 -10.83 -17.90 16.83
CA PHE A 413 -11.14 -18.36 18.19
C PHE A 413 -12.20 -17.45 18.83
N PHE A 414 -13.28 -18.07 19.29
CA PHE A 414 -14.47 -17.39 19.81
C PHE A 414 -14.35 -17.22 21.34
N VAL A 415 -13.71 -16.13 21.75
CA VAL A 415 -13.40 -15.82 23.17
C VAL A 415 -14.66 -15.76 24.02
N SER A 416 -15.72 -15.08 23.55
CA SER A 416 -16.99 -15.01 24.29
C SER A 416 -17.69 -16.37 24.41
N ARG A 417 -17.66 -17.21 23.37
CA ARG A 417 -18.20 -18.58 23.43
C ARG A 417 -17.47 -19.44 24.45
N TRP A 418 -16.13 -19.40 24.46
CA TRP A 418 -15.32 -20.11 25.45
C TRP A 418 -15.60 -19.62 26.89
N LEU A 419 -15.66 -18.30 27.12
CA LEU A 419 -15.97 -17.72 28.44
C LEU A 419 -17.43 -17.91 28.87
N GLY A 420 -18.36 -18.13 27.93
CA GLY A 420 -19.74 -18.52 28.20
C GLY A 420 -19.93 -20.02 28.48
N SER A 421 -18.94 -20.86 28.16
CA SER A 421 -19.04 -22.31 28.38
C SER A 421 -18.97 -22.66 29.88
N SER A 422 -19.91 -23.47 30.36
CA SER A 422 -20.09 -23.77 31.79
C SER A 422 -18.94 -24.55 32.44
N ASN A 423 -18.00 -25.05 31.64
CA ASN A 423 -16.80 -25.78 32.05
C ASN A 423 -15.49 -25.10 31.62
N TYR A 424 -15.55 -23.95 30.94
CA TYR A 424 -14.40 -23.25 30.33
C TYR A 424 -13.51 -24.16 29.46
N ASN A 425 -14.09 -25.16 28.78
CA ASN A 425 -13.33 -26.10 27.96
C ASN A 425 -12.80 -25.41 26.70
N ILE A 426 -11.54 -24.95 26.74
CA ILE A 426 -10.88 -24.31 25.61
C ILE A 426 -10.78 -25.23 24.39
N ALA A 427 -10.69 -26.55 24.59
CA ALA A 427 -10.51 -27.55 23.53
C ALA A 427 -11.82 -27.99 22.84
N ASP A 428 -12.95 -27.33 23.11
CA ASP A 428 -14.21 -27.59 22.40
C ASP A 428 -14.09 -27.16 20.92
N PRO A 429 -14.34 -28.04 19.93
CA PRO A 429 -14.34 -27.68 18.51
C PRO A 429 -15.30 -26.54 18.14
N ALA A 430 -16.35 -26.29 18.92
CA ALA A 430 -17.24 -25.16 18.72
C ALA A 430 -16.58 -23.80 18.99
N ASN A 431 -15.50 -23.73 19.80
CA ASN A 431 -14.76 -22.49 20.07
C ASN A 431 -13.88 -22.03 18.89
N PHE A 432 -13.64 -22.91 17.91
CA PHE A 432 -12.74 -22.66 16.79
C PHE A 432 -13.51 -22.59 15.48
N GLY A 433 -13.14 -21.65 14.62
CA GLY A 433 -13.74 -21.48 13.31
C GLY A 433 -12.72 -21.15 12.23
N LEU A 434 -13.22 -20.94 11.02
CA LEU A 434 -12.37 -20.67 9.85
C LEU A 434 -13.05 -19.67 8.93
N ALA A 435 -12.40 -18.54 8.67
CA ALA A 435 -12.72 -17.69 7.54
C ALA A 435 -11.68 -17.92 6.42
N ALA A 436 -12.12 -17.92 5.17
CA ALA A 436 -11.24 -17.91 4.01
C ALA A 436 -11.75 -16.89 2.98
N ARG A 437 -10.80 -16.20 2.34
CA ARG A 437 -11.04 -15.22 1.28
C ARG A 437 -10.15 -15.57 0.09
N VAL A 438 -10.70 -15.53 -1.11
CA VAL A 438 -9.98 -15.74 -2.38
C VAL A 438 -10.29 -14.57 -3.28
N ASN A 439 -9.28 -13.96 -3.89
CA ASN A 439 -9.45 -12.86 -4.84
C ASN A 439 -8.36 -12.87 -5.91
N GLY A 440 -8.74 -12.65 -7.17
CA GLY A 440 -7.80 -12.56 -8.28
C GLY A 440 -8.48 -12.34 -9.64
N PRO A 441 -7.73 -11.87 -10.66
CA PRO A 441 -8.23 -11.83 -12.03
C PRO A 441 -8.39 -13.25 -12.60
N LEU A 442 -9.55 -13.50 -13.21
CA LEU A 442 -9.76 -14.60 -14.15
C LEU A 442 -9.27 -14.25 -15.57
N GLY A 443 -9.07 -12.95 -15.86
CA GLY A 443 -8.55 -12.44 -17.11
C GLY A 443 -8.57 -10.90 -17.15
N PRO A 444 -8.13 -10.26 -18.26
CA PRO A 444 -7.90 -8.80 -18.32
C PRO A 444 -9.12 -7.90 -18.04
N GLN A 445 -10.33 -8.45 -18.13
CA GLN A 445 -11.59 -7.74 -17.88
C GLN A 445 -12.48 -8.44 -16.84
N THR A 446 -11.99 -9.51 -16.21
CA THR A 446 -12.80 -10.39 -15.35
C THR A 446 -12.05 -10.70 -14.05
N SER A 447 -12.64 -10.37 -12.90
CA SER A 447 -12.14 -10.75 -11.58
C SER A 447 -13.10 -11.71 -10.88
N ALA A 448 -12.56 -12.55 -10.01
CA ALA A 448 -13.34 -13.38 -9.10
C ALA A 448 -12.98 -13.06 -7.65
N SER A 449 -13.99 -13.12 -6.79
CA SER A 449 -13.87 -13.04 -5.35
C SER A 449 -14.74 -14.12 -4.70
N GLY A 450 -14.21 -14.77 -3.68
CA GLY A 450 -14.90 -15.79 -2.90
C GLY A 450 -14.68 -15.55 -1.42
N SER A 451 -15.72 -15.78 -0.61
CA SER A 451 -15.60 -15.85 0.84
C SER A 451 -16.26 -17.12 1.36
N PHE A 452 -15.62 -17.73 2.34
CA PHE A 452 -16.10 -18.89 3.08
C PHE A 452 -15.97 -18.59 4.57
N ASN A 453 -16.97 -18.93 5.35
CA ASN A 453 -17.01 -18.59 6.76
C ASN A 453 -17.69 -19.71 7.54
N LEU A 454 -16.94 -20.35 8.45
CA LEU A 454 -17.40 -21.45 9.29
C LEU A 454 -17.29 -21.04 10.76
N SER A 455 -18.44 -20.79 11.40
CA SER A 455 -18.54 -20.31 12.78
C SER A 455 -18.50 -21.43 13.84
N GLY A 456 -17.72 -22.49 13.61
CA GLY A 456 -17.52 -23.59 14.55
C GLY A 456 -17.21 -24.92 13.86
N PHE A 457 -16.24 -25.70 14.36
CA PHE A 457 -15.94 -27.05 13.82
C PHE A 457 -16.87 -28.17 14.34
N ASP A 458 -18.04 -27.81 14.89
CA ASP A 458 -19.13 -28.76 15.13
C ASP A 458 -19.84 -29.07 13.80
N LEU A 459 -19.37 -30.14 13.15
CA LEU A 459 -19.85 -30.60 11.84
C LEU A 459 -21.29 -31.13 11.85
N ALA A 460 -21.89 -31.39 13.03
CA ALA A 460 -23.29 -31.84 13.10
C ALA A 460 -24.27 -30.74 12.68
N ASN A 461 -23.87 -29.47 12.83
CA ASN A 461 -24.70 -28.28 12.53
C ASN A 461 -24.08 -27.45 11.40
N LEU A 462 -23.44 -28.09 10.42
CA LEU A 462 -22.65 -27.42 9.37
C LEU A 462 -23.46 -26.42 8.52
N SER A 463 -24.71 -26.73 8.18
CA SER A 463 -25.62 -25.83 7.44
C SER A 463 -25.83 -24.48 8.13
N ASP A 464 -25.83 -24.51 9.46
CA ASP A 464 -26.24 -23.40 10.32
C ASP A 464 -25.02 -22.59 10.79
N ARG A 465 -23.81 -23.13 10.60
CA ARG A 465 -22.51 -22.49 10.91
C ARG A 465 -21.76 -22.02 9.66
N LEU A 466 -22.10 -22.56 8.49
CA LEU A 466 -21.53 -22.14 7.21
C LEU A 466 -22.22 -20.85 6.70
N ARG A 467 -21.43 -19.94 6.14
CA ARG A 467 -21.85 -18.91 5.18
C ARG A 467 -20.83 -18.89 4.04
N ALA A 468 -21.28 -18.69 2.81
CA ALA A 468 -20.37 -18.60 1.65
C ALA A 468 -20.88 -17.59 0.61
N SER A 469 -19.97 -16.93 -0.08
CA SER A 469 -20.28 -16.02 -1.18
C SER A 469 -19.28 -16.18 -2.32
N PHE A 470 -19.73 -16.05 -3.55
CA PHE A 470 -18.89 -15.99 -4.75
C PHE A 470 -19.41 -14.89 -5.68
N ARG A 471 -18.50 -14.06 -6.20
CA ARG A 471 -18.78 -13.04 -7.21
C ARG A 471 -17.72 -13.12 -8.30
N ALA A 472 -18.16 -13.30 -9.54
CA ALA A 472 -17.35 -13.06 -10.73
C ALA A 472 -17.82 -11.76 -11.40
N GLN A 473 -16.98 -10.72 -11.40
CA GLN A 473 -17.27 -9.42 -11.99
C GLN A 473 -16.55 -9.30 -13.33
N ARG A 474 -17.29 -8.93 -14.39
CA ARG A 474 -16.74 -8.66 -15.73
C ARG A 474 -17.07 -7.24 -16.17
N LEU A 475 -16.08 -6.52 -16.71
CA LEU A 475 -16.32 -5.24 -17.38
C LEU A 475 -16.89 -5.49 -18.78
N VAL A 476 -17.99 -4.80 -19.13
CA VAL A 476 -18.68 -4.88 -20.42
C VAL A 476 -18.90 -3.47 -20.94
N GLY A 477 -17.99 -3.01 -21.81
CA GLY A 477 -17.96 -1.60 -22.24
C GLY A 477 -17.58 -0.69 -21.07
N THR A 478 -18.56 0.07 -20.55
CA THR A 478 -18.39 0.90 -19.34
C THR A 478 -19.17 0.37 -18.13
N HIS A 479 -19.92 -0.71 -18.30
CA HIS A 479 -20.79 -1.32 -17.29
C HIS A 479 -20.10 -2.49 -16.60
N ARG A 480 -20.51 -2.81 -15.38
CA ARG A 480 -20.04 -3.98 -14.63
C ARG A 480 -21.13 -5.05 -14.64
N LEU A 481 -20.80 -6.25 -15.08
CA LEU A 481 -21.68 -7.42 -15.03
C LEU A 481 -21.16 -8.38 -13.96
N ASN A 482 -21.91 -8.53 -12.88
CA ASN A 482 -21.59 -9.38 -11.75
C ASN A 482 -22.43 -10.66 -11.84
N LEU A 483 -21.79 -11.82 -11.84
CA LEU A 483 -22.38 -13.13 -11.56
C LEU A 483 -22.15 -13.44 -10.09
N GLU A 484 -23.22 -13.65 -9.34
CA GLU A 484 -23.20 -13.66 -7.88
C GLU A 484 -23.92 -14.89 -7.33
N TYR A 485 -23.30 -15.56 -6.37
CA TYR A 485 -23.86 -16.67 -5.63
C TYR A 485 -23.62 -16.47 -4.13
N SER A 486 -24.63 -16.77 -3.30
CA SER A 486 -24.49 -16.76 -1.85
C SER A 486 -25.27 -17.91 -1.19
N TYR A 487 -24.67 -18.50 -0.16
CA TYR A 487 -25.28 -19.48 0.73
C TYR A 487 -25.33 -18.90 2.13
N ARG A 488 -26.55 -18.84 2.71
CA ARG A 488 -26.82 -18.28 4.04
C ARG A 488 -26.19 -16.90 4.22
N ASP A 489 -26.57 -15.94 3.37
CA ASP A 489 -26.12 -14.54 3.47
C ASP A 489 -26.82 -13.80 4.62
N ARG A 490 -26.16 -12.79 5.22
CA ARG A 490 -26.63 -12.07 6.42
C ARG A 490 -26.94 -10.60 6.09
N LEU A 491 -28.22 -10.26 5.98
CA LEU A 491 -28.68 -8.94 5.57
C LEU A 491 -29.34 -8.20 6.73
N PHE A 492 -28.89 -6.98 7.05
CA PHE A 492 -29.51 -6.13 8.07
C PHE A 492 -30.64 -5.32 7.47
N ASN A 493 -31.90 -5.71 7.72
CA ASN A 493 -33.08 -5.04 7.15
C ASN A 493 -33.72 -4.06 8.15
N GLY A 494 -32.98 -3.00 8.50
CA GLY A 494 -33.50 -1.90 9.31
C GLY A 494 -34.05 -2.35 10.66
N SER A 495 -35.23 -1.85 11.05
CA SER A 495 -35.89 -2.25 12.30
C SER A 495 -36.46 -3.69 12.34
N LEU A 496 -36.29 -4.49 11.27
CA LEU A 496 -36.45 -5.96 11.29
C LEU A 496 -35.16 -6.71 11.66
N GLY A 497 -34.04 -6.01 11.85
CA GLY A 497 -32.75 -6.58 12.21
C GLY A 497 -32.19 -7.52 11.14
N PHE A 498 -31.34 -8.47 11.57
CA PHE A 498 -30.70 -9.43 10.67
C PHE A 498 -31.67 -10.51 10.17
N GLN A 499 -31.81 -10.56 8.85
CA GLN A 499 -32.52 -11.56 8.07
C GLN A 499 -31.50 -12.41 7.29
N ASP A 500 -31.68 -13.73 7.25
CA ASP A 500 -30.81 -14.63 6.48
C ASP A 500 -31.45 -15.00 5.13
N VAL A 501 -30.68 -14.93 4.05
CA VAL A 501 -31.08 -15.44 2.71
C VAL A 501 -30.39 -16.78 2.50
N GLN A 502 -31.18 -17.85 2.40
CA GLN A 502 -30.65 -19.22 2.41
C GLN A 502 -29.82 -19.53 1.16
N ASN A 503 -30.29 -19.12 -0.02
CA ASN A 503 -29.52 -19.10 -1.26
C ASN A 503 -29.88 -17.87 -2.10
N SER A 504 -28.91 -17.31 -2.81
CA SER A 504 -29.17 -16.49 -4.00
C SER A 504 -28.21 -16.88 -5.12
N LEU A 505 -28.70 -16.91 -6.36
CA LEU A 505 -27.90 -16.99 -7.59
C LEU A 505 -28.41 -15.94 -8.58
N GLY A 506 -27.54 -15.05 -9.04
CA GLY A 506 -27.99 -13.87 -9.79
C GLY A 506 -27.00 -13.30 -10.78
N LEU A 507 -27.55 -12.54 -11.73
CA LEU A 507 -26.83 -11.59 -12.56
C LEU A 507 -27.23 -10.17 -12.16
N LEU A 508 -26.26 -9.27 -12.02
CA LEU A 508 -26.42 -7.85 -11.72
C LEU A 508 -25.59 -7.03 -12.73
N LEU A 509 -26.25 -6.13 -13.47
CA LEU A 509 -25.62 -5.18 -14.38
C LEU A 509 -25.66 -3.79 -13.75
N GLU A 510 -24.49 -3.19 -13.53
CA GLU A 510 -24.32 -1.87 -12.93
C GLU A 510 -23.83 -0.85 -13.97
N SER A 511 -24.39 0.36 -13.94
CA SER A 511 -23.89 1.48 -14.75
C SER A 511 -22.58 2.05 -14.18
N PRO A 512 -21.77 2.74 -15.01
CA PRO A 512 -20.79 3.69 -14.50
C PRO A 512 -21.48 4.88 -13.81
N ASN A 513 -20.68 5.79 -13.27
CA ASN A 513 -21.14 7.04 -12.65
C ASN A 513 -21.42 8.10 -13.75
N ILE A 514 -22.69 8.33 -14.11
CA ILE A 514 -23.06 9.14 -15.28
C ILE A 514 -23.38 10.58 -14.86
N VAL A 515 -22.41 11.50 -15.04
CA VAL A 515 -22.63 12.94 -14.83
C VAL A 515 -23.47 13.52 -15.97
N LEU A 516 -24.62 14.11 -15.65
CA LEU A 516 -25.59 14.61 -16.63
C LEU A 516 -25.19 16.00 -17.16
N GLY A 517 -24.17 16.02 -18.02
CA GLY A 517 -23.59 17.23 -18.58
C GLY A 517 -23.07 18.17 -17.49
N ASN A 518 -23.13 19.48 -17.72
CA ASN A 518 -22.57 20.49 -16.81
C ASN A 518 -23.47 20.78 -15.58
N THR A 519 -24.45 19.91 -15.28
CA THR A 519 -25.43 20.16 -14.19
C THR A 519 -24.91 19.79 -12.80
N GLY A 520 -23.90 18.92 -12.70
CA GLY A 520 -23.48 18.30 -11.45
C GLY A 520 -24.50 17.29 -10.87
N LEU A 521 -25.54 16.91 -11.63
CA LEU A 521 -26.36 15.75 -11.33
C LEU A 521 -25.61 14.48 -11.73
N ASN A 522 -25.65 13.48 -10.86
CA ASN A 522 -25.06 12.18 -11.07
C ASN A 522 -26.16 11.12 -11.15
N LEU A 523 -26.13 10.30 -12.19
CA LEU A 523 -27.06 9.20 -12.44
C LEU A 523 -26.32 7.86 -12.36
N ASN A 524 -26.84 6.96 -11.53
CA ASN A 524 -26.43 5.57 -11.46
C ASN A 524 -27.68 4.70 -11.66
N TYR A 525 -27.57 3.60 -12.41
CA TYR A 525 -28.65 2.64 -12.53
C TYR A 525 -28.13 1.20 -12.49
N GLN A 526 -28.99 0.29 -12.06
CA GLN A 526 -28.67 -1.13 -11.91
C GLN A 526 -29.86 -1.98 -12.32
N VAL A 527 -29.60 -3.13 -12.93
CA VAL A 527 -30.62 -4.12 -13.31
C VAL A 527 -30.14 -5.50 -12.91
N SER A 528 -30.98 -6.27 -12.21
CA SER A 528 -30.65 -7.62 -11.77
C SER A 528 -31.78 -8.61 -12.08
N GLY A 529 -31.39 -9.87 -12.29
CA GLY A 529 -32.27 -11.02 -12.37
C GLY A 529 -31.66 -12.17 -11.57
N GLN A 530 -32.37 -12.62 -10.53
CA GLN A 530 -31.85 -13.57 -9.54
C GLN A 530 -32.86 -14.64 -9.18
N TYR A 531 -32.38 -15.82 -8.80
CA TYR A 531 -33.15 -16.89 -8.18
C TYR A 531 -32.81 -16.93 -6.69
N VAL A 532 -33.79 -16.65 -5.83
CA VAL A 532 -33.59 -16.43 -4.40
C VAL A 532 -34.41 -17.44 -3.60
N THR A 533 -33.77 -18.11 -2.65
CA THR A 533 -34.43 -18.94 -1.62
C THR A 533 -34.30 -18.24 -0.26
N ALA A 534 -35.41 -17.82 0.33
CA ALA A 534 -35.43 -17.14 1.62
C ALA A 534 -36.78 -17.32 2.34
N ASN A 535 -36.84 -16.85 3.59
CA ASN A 535 -38.06 -16.96 4.40
C ASN A 535 -39.18 -16.04 3.90
N THR A 536 -40.39 -16.61 3.84
CA THR A 536 -41.67 -15.95 3.58
C THR A 536 -42.67 -16.32 4.68
N ASP A 537 -43.72 -15.50 4.83
CA ASP A 537 -44.95 -15.77 5.60
C ASP A 537 -46.20 -15.85 4.71
N ARG A 538 -46.04 -15.80 3.38
CA ARG A 538 -47.13 -15.90 2.38
C ARG A 538 -47.74 -17.31 2.42
N PRO A 539 -49.00 -17.51 2.88
CA PRO A 539 -49.58 -18.84 3.04
C PRO A 539 -49.77 -19.60 1.71
N ASP A 540 -49.87 -18.85 0.62
CA ASP A 540 -49.94 -19.30 -0.78
C ASP A 540 -48.61 -19.81 -1.34
N LEU A 541 -47.47 -19.41 -0.73
CA LEU A 541 -46.12 -19.85 -1.11
C LEU A 541 -45.54 -20.91 -0.14
N LEU A 542 -46.37 -21.43 0.78
CA LEU A 542 -45.98 -22.32 1.88
C LEU A 542 -46.84 -23.59 1.94
N SER A 543 -46.36 -24.60 2.71
CA SER A 543 -47.16 -25.78 3.01
C SER A 543 -48.33 -25.44 3.96
N PRO A 544 -49.54 -26.01 3.77
CA PRO A 544 -50.68 -25.72 4.62
C PRO A 544 -50.40 -25.92 6.12
N GLY A 545 -50.62 -24.87 6.91
CA GLY A 545 -50.38 -24.86 8.36
C GLY A 545 -48.99 -24.36 8.78
N GLN A 546 -48.08 -24.07 7.84
CA GLN A 546 -46.78 -23.46 8.14
C GLN A 546 -46.90 -21.92 8.14
N PRO A 547 -46.54 -21.22 9.25
CA PRO A 547 -46.68 -19.77 9.34
C PRO A 547 -45.50 -18.98 8.74
N ILE A 548 -44.29 -19.56 8.75
CA ILE A 548 -43.07 -19.04 8.13
C ILE A 548 -42.29 -20.21 7.55
N GLY A 549 -41.72 -20.06 6.37
CA GLY A 549 -40.86 -21.08 5.75
C GLY A 549 -40.06 -20.56 4.56
N LEU A 550 -39.14 -21.40 4.09
CA LEU A 550 -38.36 -21.12 2.88
C LEU A 550 -39.25 -21.32 1.63
N THR A 551 -39.27 -20.31 0.76
CA THR A 551 -39.76 -20.43 -0.61
C THR A 551 -38.68 -20.00 -1.59
N SER A 552 -38.82 -20.34 -2.87
CA SER A 552 -37.85 -19.97 -3.91
C SER A 552 -38.54 -19.29 -5.09
N LEU A 553 -38.09 -18.07 -5.42
CA LEU A 553 -38.69 -17.24 -6.46
C LEU A 553 -37.59 -16.65 -7.36
N PHE A 554 -37.93 -16.42 -8.62
CA PHE A 554 -37.18 -15.45 -9.42
C PHE A 554 -37.55 -14.03 -8.99
N ARG A 555 -36.54 -13.18 -8.87
CA ARG A 555 -36.63 -11.75 -8.56
C ARG A 555 -35.95 -10.97 -9.67
N PHE A 556 -36.69 -10.09 -10.32
CA PHE A 556 -36.17 -9.08 -11.25
C PHE A 556 -36.24 -7.71 -10.57
N GLN A 557 -35.15 -6.94 -10.62
CA GLN A 557 -35.12 -5.61 -10.02
C GLN A 557 -34.40 -4.62 -10.94
N GLY A 558 -35.00 -3.44 -11.11
CA GLY A 558 -34.36 -2.26 -11.68
C GLY A 558 -34.30 -1.14 -10.63
N THR A 559 -33.13 -0.49 -10.52
CA THR A 559 -32.88 0.65 -9.64
C THR A 559 -32.29 1.81 -10.43
N ALA A 560 -32.74 3.03 -10.15
CA ALA A 560 -32.14 4.26 -10.68
C ALA A 560 -31.98 5.28 -9.54
N ASP A 561 -30.78 5.79 -9.36
CA ASP A 561 -30.44 6.82 -8.38
C ASP A 561 -29.98 8.10 -9.09
N LEU A 562 -30.61 9.22 -8.74
CA LEU A 562 -30.24 10.55 -9.21
C LEU A 562 -29.86 11.41 -8.02
N SER A 563 -28.60 11.83 -7.94
CA SER A 563 -28.05 12.55 -6.79
C SER A 563 -27.26 13.80 -7.18
N ARG A 564 -27.13 14.74 -6.24
CA ARG A 564 -26.29 15.94 -6.38
C ARG A 564 -25.85 16.47 -5.02
N SER A 565 -24.55 16.75 -4.91
CA SER A 565 -23.95 17.40 -3.75
C SER A 565 -23.68 18.88 -4.02
N PHE A 566 -23.82 19.71 -3.00
CA PHE A 566 -23.56 21.14 -3.00
C PHE A 566 -22.61 21.49 -1.86
N LEU A 567 -21.39 21.91 -2.18
CA LEU A 567 -20.47 22.49 -1.21
C LEU A 567 -21.01 23.87 -0.81
N LEU A 568 -21.60 23.96 0.38
CA LEU A 568 -22.19 25.20 0.91
C LEU A 568 -21.12 26.15 1.46
N TRP A 569 -20.05 25.58 2.04
CA TRP A 569 -18.94 26.33 2.62
C TRP A 569 -17.67 25.48 2.69
N GLN A 570 -16.52 26.13 2.57
CA GLN A 570 -15.20 25.53 2.77
C GLN A 570 -14.29 26.54 3.48
N GLY A 571 -13.56 26.06 4.49
CA GLY A 571 -12.51 26.80 5.18
C GLY A 571 -11.15 26.67 4.48
N GLN A 572 -10.12 27.27 5.08
CA GLN A 572 -8.73 27.12 4.64
C GLN A 572 -8.01 26.05 5.49
N PRO A 573 -7.16 25.19 4.90
CA PRO A 573 -6.30 24.26 5.63
C PRO A 573 -5.32 25.01 6.54
N LEU A 574 -4.66 24.27 7.43
CA LEU A 574 -3.41 24.71 8.07
C LEU A 574 -2.20 24.28 7.21
N PRO A 575 -1.02 24.88 7.39
CA PRO A 575 0.21 24.38 6.79
C PRO A 575 0.45 22.90 7.13
N ALA A 576 1.07 22.18 6.20
CA ALA A 576 1.37 20.75 6.32
C ALA A 576 2.61 20.49 7.21
N THR A 577 2.57 21.00 8.45
CA THR A 577 3.66 20.94 9.43
C THR A 577 3.27 20.04 10.62
N GLN A 578 4.29 19.44 11.24
CA GLN A 578 4.18 18.54 12.40
C GLN A 578 3.35 19.10 13.58
N THR A 579 3.35 20.42 13.77
CA THR A 579 2.72 21.12 14.90
C THR A 579 1.39 21.79 14.53
N GLU A 580 1.05 21.87 13.25
CA GLU A 580 -0.19 22.49 12.76
C GLU A 580 -1.09 21.47 12.07
N GLY A 581 -1.16 21.46 10.73
CA GLY A 581 -2.11 20.65 9.97
C GLY A 581 -1.86 19.14 10.06
N LEU A 582 -0.64 18.71 10.40
CA LEU A 582 -0.26 17.30 10.52
C LEU A 582 -0.11 16.83 11.98
N ARG A 583 -0.63 17.57 12.97
CA ARG A 583 -0.38 17.22 14.38
C ARG A 583 -1.12 15.97 14.87
N TYR A 584 -2.34 15.74 14.37
CA TYR A 584 -3.19 14.59 14.71
C TYR A 584 -3.84 13.95 13.46
N SER A 585 -3.31 14.24 12.26
CA SER A 585 -3.89 13.84 10.98
C SER A 585 -2.77 13.65 9.93
N PRO A 586 -2.87 12.72 8.98
CA PRO A 586 -1.90 12.59 7.89
C PRO A 586 -2.00 13.69 6.82
N ARG A 587 -3.09 14.45 6.84
CA ARG A 587 -3.34 15.60 5.95
C ARG A 587 -4.02 16.74 6.71
N PRO A 588 -3.80 18.01 6.35
CA PRO A 588 -4.46 19.14 6.99
C PRO A 588 -5.99 19.04 6.87
N VAL A 589 -6.68 19.08 8.01
CA VAL A 589 -8.14 19.07 8.05
C VAL A 589 -8.69 20.37 7.48
N VAL A 590 -9.55 20.26 6.46
CA VAL A 590 -10.24 21.40 5.83
C VAL A 590 -11.68 21.47 6.34
N PRO A 591 -12.05 22.51 7.12
CA PRO A 591 -13.44 22.72 7.51
C PRO A 591 -14.36 22.81 6.30
N ASN A 592 -15.54 22.20 6.33
CA ASN A 592 -16.50 22.24 5.23
C ASN A 592 -17.95 22.06 5.68
N LEU A 593 -18.89 22.38 4.79
CA LEU A 593 -20.32 22.10 4.91
C LEU A 593 -20.87 21.71 3.53
N VAL A 594 -21.57 20.58 3.46
CA VAL A 594 -22.09 19.98 2.22
C VAL A 594 -23.55 19.60 2.39
N LEU A 595 -24.39 19.98 1.42
CA LEU A 595 -25.77 19.54 1.28
C LEU A 595 -25.84 18.49 0.16
N GLY A 596 -26.28 17.27 0.48
CA GLY A 596 -26.61 16.24 -0.50
C GLY A 596 -28.13 16.17 -0.73
N LEU A 597 -28.53 16.11 -2.00
CA LEU A 597 -29.90 15.80 -2.41
C LEU A 597 -29.88 14.54 -3.28
N GLY A 598 -30.87 13.67 -3.12
CA GLY A 598 -30.99 12.45 -3.93
C GLY A 598 -32.43 11.97 -4.08
N VAL A 599 -32.70 11.28 -5.18
CA VAL A 599 -33.95 10.57 -5.45
C VAL A 599 -33.60 9.18 -5.98
N ARG A 600 -34.16 8.13 -5.37
CA ARG A 600 -33.94 6.73 -5.74
C ARG A 600 -35.26 6.07 -6.12
N GLY A 601 -35.37 5.59 -7.35
CA GLY A 601 -36.47 4.74 -7.81
C GLY A 601 -36.04 3.27 -7.83
N VAL A 602 -36.86 2.38 -7.31
CA VAL A 602 -36.68 0.92 -7.39
C VAL A 602 -37.98 0.27 -7.83
N GLY A 603 -37.91 -0.61 -8.83
CA GLY A 603 -38.99 -1.51 -9.23
C GLY A 603 -38.53 -2.96 -9.08
N THR A 604 -39.31 -3.79 -8.40
CA THR A 604 -39.01 -5.20 -8.12
C THR A 604 -40.21 -6.06 -8.47
N TYR A 605 -40.02 -7.08 -9.31
CA TYR A 605 -41.03 -8.05 -9.71
C TYR A 605 -40.58 -9.47 -9.32
N TYR A 606 -41.53 -10.30 -8.89
CA TYR A 606 -41.30 -11.67 -8.47
C TYR A 606 -42.09 -12.68 -9.33
N SER A 607 -41.59 -13.91 -9.42
CA SER A 607 -42.34 -15.02 -10.06
C SER A 607 -43.56 -15.52 -9.26
N SER A 608 -43.96 -14.81 -8.21
CA SER A 608 -45.25 -14.92 -7.51
C SER A 608 -46.29 -13.91 -8.02
N ASP A 609 -45.97 -13.18 -9.10
CA ASP A 609 -46.71 -12.02 -9.63
C ASP A 609 -46.81 -10.81 -8.67
N ASP A 610 -46.11 -10.81 -7.54
CA ASP A 610 -45.89 -9.61 -6.71
C ASP A 610 -45.06 -8.57 -7.51
N LEU A 611 -45.65 -7.41 -7.77
CA LEU A 611 -44.93 -6.19 -8.21
C LEU A 611 -44.85 -5.20 -7.04
N ARG A 612 -43.65 -4.66 -6.81
CA ARG A 612 -43.33 -3.72 -5.74
C ARG A 612 -42.48 -2.58 -6.27
N GLU A 613 -42.96 -1.36 -6.09
CA GLU A 613 -42.32 -0.12 -6.52
C GLU A 613 -41.99 0.74 -5.30
N SER A 614 -40.89 1.49 -5.33
CA SER A 614 -40.54 2.41 -4.24
C SER A 614 -39.79 3.63 -4.75
N LEU A 615 -40.22 4.82 -4.34
CA LEU A 615 -39.59 6.10 -4.66
C LEU A 615 -39.12 6.80 -3.37
N GLU A 616 -37.81 6.89 -3.17
CA GLU A 616 -37.20 7.50 -2.00
C GLU A 616 -36.65 8.89 -2.32
N GLY A 617 -37.06 9.90 -1.55
CA GLY A 617 -36.41 11.21 -1.49
C GLY A 617 -35.41 11.27 -0.33
N ARG A 618 -34.19 11.74 -0.59
CA ARG A 618 -33.09 11.84 0.37
C ARG A 618 -32.55 13.27 0.45
N ILE A 619 -32.37 13.77 1.67
CA ILE A 619 -31.75 15.07 1.97
C ILE A 619 -30.72 14.85 3.09
N SER A 620 -29.47 15.24 2.87
CA SER A 620 -28.41 15.16 3.87
C SER A 620 -27.64 16.47 4.03
N LEU A 621 -27.30 16.81 5.26
CA LEU A 621 -26.39 17.90 5.61
C LEU A 621 -25.22 17.30 6.40
N GLY A 622 -24.01 17.42 5.87
CA GLY A 622 -22.80 16.92 6.52
C GLY A 622 -21.69 17.96 6.49
N GLY A 623 -20.71 17.82 7.37
CA GLY A 623 -19.56 18.71 7.40
C GLY A 623 -18.58 18.41 8.50
N GLN A 624 -17.49 19.19 8.52
CA GLN A 624 -16.53 19.19 9.60
C GLN A 624 -16.13 20.61 9.98
N VAL A 625 -16.00 20.88 11.28
CA VAL A 625 -15.59 22.17 11.84
C VAL A 625 -14.40 21.99 12.76
N GLY A 626 -13.57 23.03 12.87
CA GLY A 626 -12.26 22.91 13.52
C GLY A 626 -11.21 22.26 12.61
N ARG A 627 -9.99 22.12 13.12
CA ARG A 627 -8.79 21.74 12.35
C ARG A 627 -8.00 20.56 12.92
N LEU A 628 -8.47 19.97 14.02
CA LEU A 628 -7.80 18.86 14.72
C LEU A 628 -6.32 19.20 15.03
N GLN A 629 -6.07 20.42 15.50
CA GLN A 629 -4.73 20.92 15.82
C GLN A 629 -4.55 21.18 17.31
N ARG A 630 -5.56 21.72 18.00
CA ARG A 630 -5.47 22.04 19.43
C ARG A 630 -5.69 20.79 20.29
N ASN A 631 -5.39 20.90 21.59
CA ASN A 631 -5.48 19.78 22.53
C ASN A 631 -6.92 19.38 22.93
N THR A 632 -7.96 20.16 22.64
CA THR A 632 -9.33 19.92 23.14
C THR A 632 -10.38 20.59 22.26
N PHE A 633 -11.44 19.86 21.91
CA PHE A 633 -12.65 20.37 21.24
C PHE A 633 -12.39 21.26 19.99
N ASP A 634 -11.33 20.96 19.22
CA ASP A 634 -10.92 21.68 18.01
C ASP A 634 -11.18 20.87 16.73
N TYR A 635 -11.98 19.82 16.81
CA TYR A 635 -12.56 19.15 15.65
C TYR A 635 -13.88 18.49 15.99
N THR A 636 -14.86 18.69 15.12
CA THR A 636 -16.17 18.04 15.16
C THR A 636 -16.57 17.70 13.73
N GLN A 637 -16.77 16.42 13.43
CA GLN A 637 -17.38 15.95 12.19
C GLN A 637 -18.84 15.58 12.48
N PHE A 638 -19.76 15.87 11.56
CA PHE A 638 -21.17 15.54 11.73
C PHE A 638 -21.88 15.21 10.42
N ASN A 639 -22.95 14.42 10.52
CA ASN A 639 -23.97 14.29 9.49
C ASN A 639 -25.39 14.35 10.09
N ILE A 640 -26.34 14.76 9.27
CA ILE A 640 -27.78 14.61 9.50
C ILE A 640 -28.39 14.23 8.15
N GLY A 641 -29.06 13.09 8.08
CA GLY A 641 -29.70 12.58 6.86
C GLY A 641 -31.17 12.25 7.12
N PHE A 642 -32.06 12.89 6.38
CA PHE A 642 -33.48 12.55 6.32
C PHE A 642 -33.77 11.83 5.00
N SER A 643 -34.43 10.67 5.06
CA SER A 643 -35.05 10.09 3.88
C SER A 643 -36.49 9.72 4.11
N ARG A 644 -37.26 9.74 3.00
CA ARG A 644 -38.63 9.25 2.97
C ARG A 644 -38.87 8.44 1.72
N ASN A 645 -39.23 7.18 1.92
CA ASN A 645 -39.63 6.24 0.89
C ASN A 645 -41.15 6.26 0.70
N ILE A 646 -41.60 6.16 -0.54
CA ILE A 646 -43.01 6.08 -0.95
C ILE A 646 -43.19 4.75 -1.66
N LEU A 647 -43.95 3.84 -1.06
CA LEU A 647 -44.20 2.50 -1.59
C LEU A 647 -45.40 2.46 -2.55
N GLY A 648 -45.30 1.62 -3.57
CA GLY A 648 -46.38 1.24 -4.49
C GLY A 648 -46.38 -0.28 -4.74
N GLY A 649 -47.53 -0.84 -5.11
CA GLY A 649 -47.70 -2.29 -5.27
C GLY A 649 -47.88 -3.03 -3.94
N ALA A 650 -47.45 -4.28 -3.89
CA ALA A 650 -47.60 -5.16 -2.73
C ALA A 650 -46.33 -5.21 -1.86
N ASP A 651 -46.48 -5.58 -0.58
CA ASP A 651 -45.34 -5.95 0.27
C ASP A 651 -44.55 -7.11 -0.32
N SER A 652 -43.23 -7.11 -0.16
CA SER A 652 -42.38 -8.20 -0.68
C SER A 652 -42.80 -9.56 -0.09
N PRO A 653 -42.86 -10.63 -0.92
CA PRO A 653 -43.09 -11.99 -0.43
C PRO A 653 -41.98 -12.45 0.53
N PHE A 654 -40.76 -11.92 0.43
CA PHE A 654 -39.65 -12.29 1.31
C PHE A 654 -39.45 -11.32 2.48
N LEU A 655 -39.19 -11.86 3.67
CA LEU A 655 -38.95 -11.06 4.89
C LEU A 655 -37.72 -10.14 4.80
N PHE A 656 -36.67 -10.58 4.10
CA PHE A 656 -35.41 -9.82 3.98
C PHE A 656 -35.52 -8.54 3.15
N ASP A 657 -36.59 -8.38 2.35
CA ASP A 657 -36.75 -7.26 1.41
C ASP A 657 -37.95 -6.35 1.74
N ARG A 658 -38.55 -6.51 2.92
CA ARG A 658 -39.65 -5.63 3.38
C ARG A 658 -39.13 -4.29 3.87
N GLN A 659 -39.72 -3.20 3.38
CA GLN A 659 -39.34 -1.83 3.75
C GLN A 659 -40.30 -1.29 4.82
N VAL A 660 -39.95 -1.51 6.08
CA VAL A 660 -40.75 -1.09 7.24
C VAL A 660 -40.36 0.27 7.81
N ASP A 661 -39.19 0.80 7.45
CA ASP A 661 -38.74 2.14 7.85
C ASP A 661 -38.91 3.09 6.66
N GLN A 662 -40.11 3.67 6.52
CA GLN A 662 -40.46 4.52 5.39
C GLN A 662 -39.93 5.94 5.58
N THR A 663 -40.02 6.49 6.78
CA THR A 663 -39.47 7.80 7.15
C THR A 663 -38.30 7.60 8.12
N VAL A 664 -37.07 7.87 7.68
CA VAL A 664 -35.86 7.68 8.49
C VAL A 664 -35.16 9.00 8.75
N LEU A 665 -34.86 9.25 10.03
CA LEU A 665 -33.89 10.26 10.43
C LEU A 665 -32.61 9.56 10.89
N SER A 666 -31.49 9.95 10.31
CA SER A 666 -30.15 9.51 10.68
C SER A 666 -29.31 10.71 11.07
N GLY A 667 -28.37 10.51 11.99
CA GLY A 667 -27.48 11.56 12.45
C GLY A 667 -26.28 10.99 13.18
N GLY A 668 -25.17 11.70 13.12
CA GLY A 668 -23.88 11.22 13.57
C GLY A 668 -22.95 12.37 13.91
N LEU A 669 -22.09 12.13 14.88
CA LEU A 669 -21.22 13.13 15.48
C LEU A 669 -19.93 12.43 15.93
N ILE A 670 -18.78 12.90 15.46
CA ILE A 670 -17.46 12.52 15.95
C ILE A 670 -16.79 13.78 16.51
N GLN A 671 -16.42 13.74 17.79
CA GLN A 671 -15.90 14.86 18.54
C GLN A 671 -14.48 14.55 19.03
N GLN A 672 -13.52 15.43 18.73
CA GLN A 672 -12.23 15.42 19.43
C GLN A 672 -12.44 15.74 20.90
N ILE A 673 -12.07 14.81 21.78
CA ILE A 673 -12.20 14.94 23.23
C ILE A 673 -10.92 15.56 23.81
N TYR A 674 -9.78 14.90 23.60
CA TYR A 674 -8.48 15.38 24.05
C TYR A 674 -7.35 14.87 23.15
N GLY A 675 -6.58 15.81 22.57
CA GLY A 675 -5.44 15.54 21.70
C GLY A 675 -5.78 14.58 20.56
N PRO A 676 -5.16 13.38 20.52
CA PRO A 676 -5.42 12.38 19.49
C PRO A 676 -6.72 11.58 19.69
N PHE A 677 -7.42 11.71 20.82
CA PHE A 677 -8.62 10.93 21.13
C PHE A 677 -9.88 11.62 20.59
N LEU A 678 -10.64 10.90 19.76
CA LEU A 678 -12.00 11.27 19.34
C LEU A 678 -12.99 10.18 19.78
N ALA A 679 -14.21 10.60 20.08
CA ALA A 679 -15.33 9.71 20.36
C ALA A 679 -16.59 10.21 19.66
N GLY A 680 -17.46 9.29 19.29
CA GLY A 680 -18.64 9.61 18.48
C GLY A 680 -19.65 8.49 18.38
N PHE A 681 -20.70 8.76 17.63
CA PHE A 681 -21.72 7.78 17.27
C PHE A 681 -22.35 8.13 15.92
N GLN A 682 -22.94 7.13 15.27
CA GLN A 682 -23.80 7.25 14.10
C GLN A 682 -25.08 6.46 14.39
N THR A 683 -26.24 7.12 14.38
CA THR A 683 -27.55 6.51 14.67
C THR A 683 -28.54 6.71 13.53
N ALA A 684 -29.53 5.82 13.44
CA ALA A 684 -30.75 6.02 12.67
C ALA A 684 -31.99 5.61 13.46
N VAL A 685 -33.08 6.34 13.24
CA VAL A 685 -34.37 6.19 13.90
C VAL A 685 -35.47 6.24 12.84
N ASN A 686 -36.36 5.25 12.89
CA ASN A 686 -37.62 5.25 12.14
C ASN A 686 -38.56 6.27 12.80
N LEU A 687 -38.97 7.31 12.06
CA LEU A 687 -39.87 8.36 12.57
C LEU A 687 -41.35 7.95 12.57
N ASP A 688 -41.74 6.93 11.79
CA ASP A 688 -43.11 6.41 11.72
C ASP A 688 -43.49 5.63 13.00
N ASN A 689 -42.52 4.95 13.63
CA ASN A 689 -42.73 4.12 14.83
C ASN A 689 -41.82 4.44 16.04
N GLY A 690 -40.88 5.38 15.90
CA GLY A 690 -39.97 5.83 16.97
C GLY A 690 -38.86 4.84 17.34
N ARG A 691 -38.68 3.73 16.60
CA ARG A 691 -37.65 2.73 16.90
C ARG A 691 -36.28 3.18 16.40
N ILE A 692 -35.26 3.00 17.23
CA ILE A 692 -33.87 3.02 16.80
C ILE A 692 -33.68 1.83 15.83
N ILE A 693 -33.17 2.14 14.64
CA ILE A 693 -32.79 1.16 13.62
C ILE A 693 -31.43 0.57 14.00
N ASP A 694 -30.44 1.45 14.12
CA ASP A 694 -29.07 1.10 14.50
C ASP A 694 -28.40 2.29 15.20
N THR A 695 -27.39 2.01 16.03
CA THR A 695 -26.51 3.01 16.65
C THR A 695 -25.11 2.44 16.76
N ASN A 696 -24.23 2.81 15.85
CA ASN A 696 -22.82 2.46 15.89
C ASN A 696 -22.05 3.47 16.76
N LEU A 697 -21.32 2.98 17.76
CA LEU A 697 -20.44 3.76 18.62
C LEU A 697 -19.03 3.76 18.02
N ILE A 698 -18.39 4.94 17.97
CA ILE A 698 -17.11 5.16 17.27
C ILE A 698 -16.09 5.73 18.24
N PHE A 699 -14.91 5.10 18.32
CA PHE A 699 -13.79 5.58 19.12
C PHE A 699 -12.51 5.56 18.28
N GLU A 700 -11.82 6.70 18.21
CA GLU A 700 -10.63 6.88 17.39
C GLU A 700 -9.44 7.38 18.21
N TYR A 701 -8.27 6.86 17.88
CA TYR A 701 -6.98 7.45 18.25
C TYR A 701 -6.27 7.86 16.95
N ARG A 702 -6.12 9.17 16.69
CA ARG A 702 -5.54 9.69 15.45
C ARG A 702 -4.21 10.42 15.67
N ARG A 703 -3.22 10.01 14.89
CA ARG A 703 -1.87 10.59 14.76
C ARG A 703 -1.54 10.79 13.29
N ARG A 704 -0.37 11.37 13.00
CA ARG A 704 0.04 11.59 11.60
C ARG A 704 0.46 10.27 10.95
N ALA A 705 1.39 9.54 11.58
CA ALA A 705 1.89 8.26 11.07
C ALA A 705 0.92 7.08 11.25
N TYR A 706 -0.01 7.14 12.21
CA TYR A 706 -0.87 6.00 12.51
C TYR A 706 -2.26 6.36 13.06
N GLY A 707 -3.10 5.35 13.24
CA GLY A 707 -4.30 5.47 14.07
C GLY A 707 -4.91 4.12 14.46
N LEU A 708 -5.81 4.18 15.44
CA LEU A 708 -6.68 3.07 15.85
C LEU A 708 -8.13 3.50 15.69
N LEU A 709 -8.97 2.58 15.22
CA LEU A 709 -10.43 2.73 15.16
C LEU A 709 -11.07 1.54 15.87
N PHE A 710 -11.94 1.81 16.84
CA PHE A 710 -12.85 0.83 17.41
C PHE A 710 -14.28 1.23 17.08
N THR A 711 -15.05 0.30 16.50
CA THR A 711 -16.48 0.48 16.25
C THR A 711 -17.30 -0.64 16.88
N TYR A 712 -18.50 -0.32 17.35
CA TYR A 712 -19.43 -1.30 17.92
C TYR A 712 -20.88 -0.82 17.81
N SER A 713 -21.74 -1.60 17.17
CA SER A 713 -23.20 -1.46 17.24
C SER A 713 -23.78 -2.40 18.30
N PRO A 714 -24.46 -1.88 19.34
CA PRO A 714 -25.25 -2.70 20.26
C PRO A 714 -26.54 -3.25 19.62
N ASN A 715 -27.03 -2.65 18.53
CA ASN A 715 -28.24 -3.09 17.82
C ASN A 715 -27.97 -4.28 16.90
N GLN A 716 -26.77 -4.35 16.32
CA GLN A 716 -26.32 -5.46 15.48
C GLN A 716 -25.49 -6.49 16.28
N GLU A 717 -25.01 -6.14 17.47
CA GLU A 717 -24.00 -6.90 18.23
C GLU A 717 -22.70 -7.14 17.42
N THR A 718 -22.40 -6.25 16.48
CA THR A 718 -21.22 -6.31 15.60
C THR A 718 -20.24 -5.18 15.91
N GLY A 719 -18.95 -5.45 15.74
CA GLY A 719 -17.90 -4.46 15.94
C GLY A 719 -16.53 -4.96 15.54
N PHE A 720 -15.55 -4.07 15.44
CA PHE A 720 -14.16 -4.45 15.17
C PHE A 720 -13.18 -3.42 15.72
N LEU A 721 -11.96 -3.90 16.02
CA LEU A 721 -10.78 -3.06 16.15
C LEU A 721 -10.04 -3.06 14.81
N GLY A 722 -9.57 -1.88 14.39
CA GLY A 722 -8.66 -1.72 13.28
C GLY A 722 -7.48 -0.81 13.64
N PHE A 723 -6.40 -0.99 12.89
CA PHE A 723 -5.19 -0.18 12.94
C PHE A 723 -4.86 0.34 11.53
N ARG A 724 -4.32 1.56 11.43
CA ARG A 724 -3.83 2.14 10.16
C ARG A 724 -2.42 2.69 10.32
N ILE A 725 -1.61 2.55 9.27
CA ILE A 725 -0.37 3.30 9.04
C ILE A 725 -0.64 4.25 7.88
N SER A 726 -0.43 5.55 8.07
CA SER A 726 -0.51 6.53 6.99
C SER A 726 0.80 6.49 6.18
N ALA A 727 0.72 6.50 4.86
CA ALA A 727 1.89 6.74 4.02
C ALA A 727 2.20 8.25 3.93
N PHE A 728 3.45 8.60 3.68
CA PHE A 728 3.87 9.97 3.35
C PHE A 728 4.85 9.98 2.17
N ASP A 729 4.88 11.11 1.48
CA ASP A 729 5.94 11.55 0.57
C ASP A 729 6.36 12.98 0.97
N TRP A 730 7.60 13.38 0.68
CA TRP A 730 8.17 14.66 1.12
C TRP A 730 9.23 15.19 0.15
N VAL A 731 9.45 16.51 0.20
CA VAL A 731 10.52 17.18 -0.57
C VAL A 731 11.40 18.00 0.37
N GLY A 732 12.64 17.54 0.51
CA GLY A 732 13.69 18.11 1.37
C GLY A 732 14.34 17.05 2.26
N ARG A 733 15.55 17.30 2.75
CA ARG A 733 16.30 16.38 3.62
C ARG A 733 15.56 16.18 4.95
N THR A 734 15.53 14.98 5.50
CA THR A 734 14.91 14.73 6.82
C THR A 734 15.90 14.92 7.99
N ALA A 735 15.38 15.21 9.20
CA ALA A 735 16.18 15.44 10.41
C ALA A 735 16.40 14.14 11.21
N PRO A 736 17.46 14.00 12.03
CA PRO A 736 17.65 12.83 12.89
C PRO A 736 16.42 12.51 13.75
N PHE A 737 16.15 11.24 14.06
CA PHE A 737 14.88 10.82 14.67
C PHE A 737 14.71 11.36 16.08
N ASP A 738 15.80 11.58 16.82
CA ASP A 738 15.78 12.17 18.16
C ASP A 738 15.91 13.70 18.16
N ALA A 739 15.93 14.34 16.99
CA ALA A 739 15.92 15.79 16.88
C ALA A 739 14.60 16.39 17.40
N ALA A 740 14.70 17.56 18.04
CA ALA A 740 13.53 18.27 18.56
C ALA A 740 12.54 18.68 17.45
N PRO A 741 11.23 18.81 17.76
CA PRO A 741 10.22 19.28 16.82
C PRO A 741 10.60 20.61 16.15
N GLY A 742 10.73 20.61 14.82
CA GLY A 742 11.08 21.80 14.05
C GLY A 742 12.58 22.16 14.00
N THR A 743 13.48 21.27 14.42
CA THR A 743 14.94 21.43 14.18
C THR A 743 15.22 21.55 12.67
N PRO A 744 15.96 22.57 12.20
CA PRO A 744 16.39 22.67 10.80
C PRO A 744 17.29 21.50 10.40
N THR A 745 17.06 20.94 9.22
CA THR A 745 17.77 19.77 8.65
C THR A 745 19.18 20.10 8.16
N ASP A 746 19.43 21.39 8.02
CA ASP A 746 20.67 22.02 7.59
C ASP A 746 21.65 22.12 8.78
N ALA A 747 21.17 21.84 10.00
CA ALA A 747 22.00 21.69 11.20
C ALA A 747 22.78 20.37 11.16
N VAL A 748 23.88 20.37 10.40
CA VAL A 748 25.04 19.53 10.73
C VAL A 748 25.39 19.80 12.20
N VAL A 749 25.39 18.76 13.02
CA VAL A 749 25.80 18.85 14.43
C VAL A 749 27.31 19.11 14.45
N GLN A 750 27.72 20.24 15.03
CA GLN A 750 29.10 20.71 15.14
C GLN A 750 29.76 20.29 16.45
#